data_AF-A0A1V9ZZR5-F1
#
_entry.id   AF-A0A1V9ZZR5-F1
#
_cell.length_a   1.000
_cell.length_b   1.000
_cell.length_c   1.000
_cell.angle_alpha   90.00
_cell.angle_beta   90.00
_cell.angle_gamma   90.00
#
_symmetry.space_group_name_H-M   'P 1'
#
loop_
_entity.id
_entity.type
_entity.pdbx_description
1 polymer ?
#
loop_
_entity_poly.entity_id
_entity_poly.type
_entity_poly.pdbx_seq_one_letter_code
_entity_poly.pdbx_strand_id
1 'polypeptide(L)'
;MTAASLEKLRELTGGTVPDDKLQALLVEAHGNESLAAQLYFDRVGSEKDDESMGVTEESTSDVDDEDMGQESNEVNLLHELLGGAASDEEMKELLTKCNNDVNAAAEMFFNNASKAEMPPIQLVNGEYEVEITDGKMQWTIGNVLGRIVVQEVIPGGSAHRAHIQKSDVLIECSHHPIKENNCQGVITRLSKENVSVPVQLRFRRSEHGVEATSEQQKRIPTKIVPGTSLFTQGIPAPAPKTTEKPAPAIDYGLQVLDKALESMNDAIPNSDKVQLLQYLLWSDGNIDLAIDRYLQPQSQLPDFAHICGYEWFSNTGTLEPFNKDWPMYDASFPTGPMGITVENIHERTIVVNVKEGTSAARANVSTDSWLVAINGDCVTNLTHKETLHLIQTLPRPLILRQDFCCPPGTWLPALKKQLQRDSRVSQSHSVAGRNERIERHEIFVPEEDRVSFKKFERKMLHIIPCFPDEVCDMLRRDLGRTPMPADESTPCIFDFGVLLTQEWRSNDPEKILIGNATGSRKFLMSGYSKLEDQPDKGEQVVLQTLNFIRQLALMCATNIPEDIALNTVKELPSKDSPIQYAKWLLLELSLNIFEAAAVIEKSTTWDVVVESLKKIASDLPDFVFQQTIPAMIARLSLYSSPSSRIVALALLPIVYKRVQGDMTVQLRGMYDRLLQDEAPLVRRAGAHVLPELALELGPNSSSWTLQMLDKISSDPSDLVRLYAVKAIAGCGDALPQIVAEDQLQLILCQLLPMINTLVVDSDWQVRTQIVTCLPELVAGIGPKFTDVMVDHYLGLTKDVNMEVRVAAAKTGFALCKVLVALASESEGRRSSTFVTPPMDNLQRLSLDSSTLDDECESDSPVIAKAYAKVTQSILPALFALSKDPCVSVRRAMASSVGLGVNLMGRTRGGQLLSTVSQLMMDKDMLVRQNIVEALSSQCACLPDDITSVLVSSIETLAKG
;
A
#
# COMPACT_ATOMS: atom_id res chain seq x y z
N MET A 1 3.48 58.80 -38.96
CA MET A 1 2.61 57.69 -38.53
C MET A 1 1.18 58.19 -38.49
N THR A 2 0.23 57.45 -39.05
CA THR A 2 -1.18 57.87 -39.15
C THR A 2 -1.92 57.60 -37.82
N ALA A 3 -2.71 58.56 -37.33
CA ALA A 3 -3.48 58.44 -36.09
C ALA A 3 -4.35 57.16 -36.03
N ALA A 4 -4.81 56.69 -37.20
CA ALA A 4 -5.58 55.45 -37.34
C ALA A 4 -4.82 54.18 -36.91
N SER A 5 -3.51 54.12 -37.12
CA SER A 5 -2.71 52.94 -36.76
C SER A 5 -2.47 52.83 -35.26
N LEU A 6 -2.38 53.98 -34.59
CA LEU A 6 -2.21 54.08 -33.16
C LEU A 6 -3.49 53.65 -32.43
N GLU A 7 -4.65 54.09 -32.91
CA GLU A 7 -5.96 53.73 -32.37
C GLU A 7 -6.20 52.21 -32.46
N LYS A 8 -5.82 51.60 -33.58
CA LYS A 8 -5.94 50.16 -33.79
C LYS A 8 -4.97 49.34 -32.94
N LEU A 9 -3.75 49.83 -32.73
CA LEU A 9 -2.81 49.20 -31.80
C LEU A 9 -3.30 49.29 -30.34
N ARG A 10 -3.95 50.40 -29.99
CA ARG A 10 -4.57 50.59 -28.66
C ARG A 10 -5.71 49.61 -28.42
N GLU A 11 -6.51 49.29 -29.43
CA GLU A 11 -7.53 48.23 -29.34
C GLU A 11 -6.89 46.85 -29.11
N LEU A 12 -5.79 46.54 -29.81
CA LEU A 12 -5.13 45.23 -29.72
C LEU A 12 -4.38 45.00 -28.39
N THR A 13 -3.84 46.05 -27.79
CA THR A 13 -3.03 45.97 -26.55
C THR A 13 -3.84 46.19 -25.26
N GLY A 14 -5.14 46.54 -25.39
CA GLY A 14 -6.02 46.90 -24.29
C GLY A 14 -5.77 48.33 -23.84
N GLY A 15 -6.78 49.21 -23.95
CA GLY A 15 -6.66 50.68 -23.94
C GLY A 15 -6.12 51.38 -22.68
N THR A 16 -5.42 50.68 -21.80
CA THR A 16 -4.73 51.23 -20.62
C THR A 16 -3.28 51.66 -20.91
N VAL A 17 -2.75 51.41 -22.11
CA VAL A 17 -1.36 51.77 -22.48
C VAL A 17 -1.27 53.22 -22.99
N PRO A 18 -0.32 54.04 -22.50
CA PRO A 18 -0.12 55.43 -22.98
C PRO A 18 0.27 55.49 -24.46
N ASP A 19 -0.24 56.49 -25.18
CA ASP A 19 -0.05 56.61 -26.64
C ASP A 19 1.40 56.78 -27.07
N ASP A 20 2.24 57.38 -26.23
CA ASP A 20 3.66 57.57 -26.51
C ASP A 20 4.41 56.23 -26.59
N LYS A 21 4.06 55.27 -25.73
CA LYS A 21 4.64 53.90 -25.77
C LYS A 21 4.14 53.12 -26.98
N LEU A 22 2.86 53.28 -27.32
CA LEU A 22 2.29 52.65 -28.51
C LEU A 22 2.93 53.20 -29.77
N GLN A 23 3.16 54.52 -29.88
CA GLN A 23 3.88 55.11 -31.01
C GLN A 23 5.31 54.58 -31.13
N ALA A 24 6.05 54.46 -30.02
CA ALA A 24 7.41 53.93 -30.05
C ALA A 24 7.47 52.49 -30.60
N LEU A 25 6.55 51.63 -30.14
CA LEU A 25 6.44 50.24 -30.66
C LEU A 25 6.08 50.21 -32.13
N LEU A 26 5.23 51.13 -32.56
CA LEU A 26 4.80 51.24 -33.95
C LEU A 26 5.93 51.79 -34.84
N VAL A 27 6.81 52.67 -34.34
CA VAL A 27 8.04 53.09 -35.03
C VAL A 27 9.02 51.93 -35.15
N GLU A 28 9.20 51.18 -34.06
CA GLU A 28 10.10 50.02 -34.00
C GLU A 28 9.64 48.90 -34.93
N ALA A 29 8.34 48.67 -35.01
CA ALA A 29 7.73 47.76 -35.97
C ALA A 29 7.59 48.33 -37.39
N HIS A 30 8.23 49.48 -37.68
CA HIS A 30 8.20 50.19 -38.96
C HIS A 30 6.78 50.44 -39.53
N GLY A 31 5.82 50.71 -38.64
CA GLY A 31 4.42 50.98 -38.98
C GLY A 31 3.51 49.75 -39.04
N ASN A 32 4.02 48.54 -38.74
CA ASN A 32 3.21 47.32 -38.75
C ASN A 32 2.54 47.08 -37.38
N GLU A 33 1.22 47.26 -37.33
CA GLU A 33 0.39 47.18 -36.12
C GLU A 33 0.44 45.79 -35.45
N SER A 34 0.45 44.70 -36.22
CA SER A 34 0.43 43.35 -35.66
C SER A 34 1.78 42.98 -35.01
N LEU A 35 2.88 43.38 -35.63
CA LEU A 35 4.22 43.16 -35.08
C LEU A 35 4.45 44.02 -33.83
N ALA A 36 3.96 45.26 -33.83
CA ALA A 36 4.01 46.13 -32.65
C ALA A 36 3.24 45.55 -31.45
N ALA A 37 2.06 44.93 -31.69
CA ALA A 37 1.31 44.28 -30.64
C ALA A 37 2.03 43.04 -30.09
N GLN A 38 2.69 42.27 -30.97
CA GLN A 38 3.45 41.09 -30.57
C GLN A 38 4.65 41.47 -29.71
N LEU A 39 5.41 42.50 -30.13
CA LEU A 39 6.50 43.07 -29.33
C LEU A 39 6.04 43.60 -27.98
N TYR A 40 4.83 44.17 -27.90
CA TYR A 40 4.26 44.59 -26.62
C TYR A 40 4.02 43.40 -25.68
N PHE A 41 3.37 42.34 -26.14
CA PHE A 41 3.06 41.18 -25.30
C PHE A 41 4.32 40.38 -24.92
N ASP A 42 5.29 40.26 -25.80
CA ASP A 42 6.57 39.62 -25.50
C ASP A 42 7.33 40.39 -24.41
N ARG A 43 7.30 41.73 -24.45
CA ARG A 43 7.95 42.57 -23.45
C ARG A 43 7.23 42.60 -22.10
N VAL A 44 5.90 42.60 -22.10
CA VAL A 44 5.10 42.48 -20.86
C VAL A 44 5.27 41.08 -20.24
N GLY A 45 5.52 40.06 -21.07
CA GLY A 45 5.88 38.72 -20.62
C GLY A 45 7.27 38.62 -19.98
N SER A 46 8.21 39.49 -20.38
CA SER A 46 9.60 39.48 -19.89
C SER A 46 9.86 40.42 -18.71
N GLU A 47 8.95 41.34 -18.37
CA GLU A 47 9.12 42.29 -17.23
C GLU A 47 8.75 41.70 -15.85
N LYS A 48 8.60 40.38 -15.70
CA LYS A 48 8.40 39.75 -14.38
C LYS A 48 9.64 39.20 -13.70
N ASP A 49 10.77 39.10 -14.37
CA ASP A 49 12.01 38.64 -13.75
C ASP A 49 13.18 39.50 -14.26
N ASP A 50 13.49 40.56 -13.51
CA ASP A 50 14.85 40.99 -13.15
C ASP A 50 14.96 42.51 -12.98
N GLU A 51 14.90 42.96 -11.73
CA GLU A 51 15.54 44.20 -11.30
C GLU A 51 17.03 43.97 -11.04
N SER A 52 17.83 44.80 -11.72
CA SER A 52 19.03 45.48 -11.21
C SER A 52 20.39 45.11 -11.84
N MET A 53 20.86 46.09 -12.62
CA MET A 53 22.21 46.68 -12.64
C MET A 53 23.30 45.85 -13.36
N GLY A 54 23.93 46.30 -14.45
CA GLY A 54 23.96 47.59 -15.13
C GLY A 54 25.37 47.85 -15.68
N VAL A 55 25.42 48.57 -16.83
CA VAL A 55 26.53 49.46 -17.30
C VAL A 55 27.77 48.71 -17.85
N THR A 56 28.34 48.91 -19.05
CA THR A 56 28.29 49.85 -20.21
C THR A 56 29.08 49.17 -21.34
N GLU A 57 28.60 49.04 -22.59
CA GLU A 57 28.62 49.99 -23.73
C GLU A 57 29.99 50.40 -24.33
N GLU A 58 29.93 50.58 -25.67
CA GLU A 58 30.88 51.12 -26.67
C GLU A 58 31.78 50.07 -27.39
N SER A 59 31.66 49.74 -28.69
CA SER A 59 31.27 50.36 -29.99
C SER A 59 32.44 50.92 -30.83
N THR A 60 32.35 50.69 -32.15
CA THR A 60 33.07 51.32 -33.30
C THR A 60 34.49 50.81 -33.60
N SER A 61 35.01 50.72 -34.83
CA SER A 61 34.51 50.90 -36.21
C SER A 61 35.61 50.46 -37.20
N ASP A 62 35.20 50.30 -38.46
CA ASP A 62 35.91 49.85 -39.67
C ASP A 62 37.19 50.57 -40.14
N VAL A 63 37.88 49.88 -41.07
CA VAL A 63 38.64 50.32 -42.29
C VAL A 63 40.19 50.29 -42.28
N ASP A 64 40.71 49.35 -43.10
CA ASP A 64 41.85 49.33 -44.05
C ASP A 64 43.17 50.09 -43.77
N ASP A 65 44.33 49.42 -43.83
CA ASP A 65 45.21 49.36 -45.03
C ASP A 65 46.62 48.75 -44.78
N GLU A 66 47.13 48.10 -45.84
CA GLU A 66 48.54 47.93 -46.26
C GLU A 66 49.52 46.92 -45.58
N ASP A 67 49.63 45.79 -46.28
CA ASP A 67 50.77 44.92 -46.61
C ASP A 67 52.20 45.44 -46.26
N MET A 68 52.78 44.94 -45.16
CA MET A 68 54.24 44.76 -44.94
C MET A 68 54.47 43.78 -43.78
N GLY A 69 54.72 42.49 -44.06
CA GLY A 69 55.29 41.55 -43.06
C GLY A 69 54.73 40.13 -43.05
N GLN A 70 54.88 39.37 -44.15
CA GLN A 70 54.37 37.98 -44.20
C GLN A 70 55.14 36.98 -43.31
N GLU A 71 56.46 37.13 -43.09
CA GLU A 71 57.21 36.18 -42.22
C GLU A 71 56.93 36.35 -40.71
N SER A 72 56.48 37.52 -40.26
CA SER A 72 56.15 37.76 -38.84
C SER A 72 54.78 37.20 -38.46
N ASN A 73 53.87 37.06 -39.42
CA ASN A 73 52.48 36.69 -39.11
C ASN A 73 52.35 35.19 -38.80
N GLU A 74 53.09 34.35 -39.53
CA GLU A 74 53.10 32.89 -39.34
C GLU A 74 53.74 32.48 -38.01
N VAL A 75 54.82 33.16 -37.62
CA VAL A 75 55.47 32.95 -36.31
C VAL A 75 54.56 33.42 -35.17
N ASN A 76 53.85 34.54 -35.33
CA ASN A 76 52.91 35.03 -34.32
C ASN A 76 51.69 34.11 -34.18
N LEU A 77 51.15 33.59 -35.29
CA LEU A 77 50.06 32.60 -35.27
C LEU A 77 50.49 31.28 -34.64
N LEU A 78 51.71 30.81 -34.93
CA LEU A 78 52.26 29.63 -34.29
C LEU A 78 52.51 29.88 -32.79
N HIS A 79 53.00 31.05 -32.40
CA HIS A 79 53.20 31.45 -31.02
C HIS A 79 51.87 31.48 -30.25
N GLU A 80 50.79 31.95 -30.89
CA GLU A 80 49.44 31.97 -30.32
C GLU A 80 48.88 30.54 -30.13
N LEU A 81 49.08 29.66 -31.11
CA LEU A 81 48.67 28.25 -31.03
C LEU A 81 49.49 27.43 -30.01
N LEU A 82 50.77 27.74 -29.86
CA LEU A 82 51.66 27.08 -28.90
C LEU A 82 51.62 27.71 -27.51
N GLY A 83 50.91 28.83 -27.32
CA GLY A 83 50.73 29.49 -26.02
C GLY A 83 52.05 29.87 -25.32
N GLY A 84 53.09 30.21 -26.10
CA GLY A 84 54.43 30.55 -25.57
C GLY A 84 55.28 29.35 -25.11
N ALA A 85 54.91 28.11 -25.48
CA ALA A 85 55.63 26.90 -25.06
C ALA A 85 56.96 26.65 -25.81
N ALA A 86 57.25 27.38 -26.88
CA ALA A 86 58.44 27.25 -27.72
C ALA A 86 59.17 28.60 -27.86
N SER A 87 60.48 28.58 -28.10
CA SER A 87 61.26 29.80 -28.38
C SER A 87 61.07 30.29 -29.83
N ASP A 88 61.25 31.59 -30.08
CA ASP A 88 61.11 32.17 -31.43
C ASP A 88 62.06 31.55 -32.47
N GLU A 89 63.21 31.03 -32.03
CA GLU A 89 64.16 30.32 -32.90
C GLU A 89 63.64 28.90 -33.25
N GLU A 90 63.06 28.17 -32.30
CA GLU A 90 62.44 26.85 -32.55
C GLU A 90 61.20 26.94 -33.45
N MET A 91 60.36 27.96 -33.26
CA MET A 91 59.16 28.18 -34.09
C MET A 91 59.53 28.45 -35.55
N LYS A 92 60.61 29.22 -35.79
CA LYS A 92 61.13 29.44 -37.15
C LYS A 92 61.71 28.17 -37.76
N GLU A 93 62.35 27.32 -36.97
CA GLU A 93 62.90 26.04 -37.43
C GLU A 93 61.79 25.01 -37.76
N LEU A 94 60.68 25.03 -37.01
CA LEU A 94 59.51 24.18 -37.26
C LEU A 94 58.73 24.64 -38.50
N LEU A 95 58.52 25.94 -38.65
CA LEU A 95 57.88 26.49 -39.84
C LEU A 95 58.71 26.20 -41.11
N THR A 96 60.03 26.33 -41.05
CA THR A 96 60.89 25.98 -42.19
C THR A 96 60.89 24.48 -42.53
N LYS A 97 60.79 23.59 -41.53
CA LYS A 97 60.63 22.14 -41.76
C LYS A 97 59.27 21.76 -42.34
N CYS A 98 58.24 22.55 -42.04
CA CYS A 98 56.86 22.33 -42.47
C CYS A 98 56.42 23.23 -43.65
N ASN A 99 57.37 23.82 -44.40
CA ASN A 99 57.09 24.72 -45.53
C ASN A 99 56.10 25.87 -45.18
N ASN A 100 56.30 26.51 -44.02
CA ASN A 100 55.49 27.60 -43.47
C ASN A 100 54.02 27.25 -43.19
N ASP A 101 53.66 25.96 -43.12
CA ASP A 101 52.34 25.53 -42.63
C ASP A 101 52.30 25.55 -41.10
N VAL A 102 51.58 26.53 -40.56
CA VAL A 102 51.44 26.79 -39.12
C VAL A 102 50.79 25.62 -38.38
N ASN A 103 49.79 24.96 -38.97
CA ASN A 103 49.10 23.86 -38.29
C ASN A 103 49.95 22.60 -38.26
N ALA A 104 50.64 22.29 -39.37
CA ALA A 104 51.58 21.17 -39.41
C ALA A 104 52.76 21.38 -38.45
N ALA A 105 53.27 22.61 -38.31
CA ALA A 105 54.31 22.95 -37.35
C ALA A 105 53.86 22.79 -35.89
N ALA A 106 52.62 23.19 -35.56
CA ALA A 106 52.04 23.01 -34.23
C ALA A 106 51.86 21.51 -33.88
N GLU A 107 51.32 20.72 -34.82
CA GLU A 107 51.19 19.27 -34.63
C GLU A 107 52.54 18.58 -34.44
N MET A 108 53.56 18.98 -35.20
CA MET A 108 54.90 18.42 -35.09
C MET A 108 55.57 18.78 -33.76
N PHE A 109 55.30 19.97 -33.21
CA PHE A 109 55.75 20.39 -31.89
C PHE A 109 55.13 19.52 -30.78
N PHE A 110 53.80 19.38 -30.75
CA PHE A 110 53.12 18.58 -29.72
C PHE A 110 53.42 17.07 -29.83
N ASN A 111 53.63 16.55 -31.05
CA ASN A 111 54.04 15.16 -31.26
C ASN A 111 55.50 14.87 -30.85
N ASN A 112 56.37 15.88 -30.83
CA ASN A 112 57.72 15.75 -30.28
C ASN A 112 57.72 15.95 -28.76
N ALA A 113 56.86 16.82 -28.21
CA ALA A 113 56.70 17.02 -26.78
C ALA A 113 56.09 15.79 -26.06
N SER A 114 55.24 15.01 -26.75
CA SER A 114 54.65 13.77 -26.22
C SER A 114 55.64 12.61 -26.06
N LYS A 115 56.89 12.76 -26.51
CA LYS A 115 57.98 11.79 -26.28
C LYS A 115 58.88 12.12 -25.08
N ALA A 116 58.66 13.24 -24.39
CA ALA A 116 59.34 13.52 -23.12
C ALA A 116 58.62 12.77 -21.99
N GLU A 117 59.30 11.82 -21.33
CA GLU A 117 58.77 11.08 -20.19
C GLU A 117 58.31 12.04 -19.07
N MET A 118 56.99 12.13 -18.86
CA MET A 118 56.38 12.93 -17.80
C MET A 118 56.22 12.09 -16.51
N PRO A 119 56.39 12.69 -15.31
CA PRO A 119 56.39 11.97 -14.04
C PRO A 119 55.02 11.34 -13.70
N PRO A 120 54.98 10.17 -13.05
CA PRO A 120 53.74 9.46 -12.76
C PRO A 120 52.93 10.10 -11.62
N ILE A 121 51.60 10.20 -11.79
CA ILE A 121 50.66 10.53 -10.71
C ILE A 121 50.49 9.34 -9.78
N GLN A 122 50.55 9.58 -8.47
CA GLN A 122 50.16 8.58 -7.47
C GLN A 122 48.64 8.46 -7.42
N LEU A 123 48.10 7.34 -7.91
CA LEU A 123 46.71 6.95 -7.67
C LEU A 123 46.59 6.27 -6.31
N VAL A 124 45.68 6.75 -5.47
CA VAL A 124 45.31 6.09 -4.20
C VAL A 124 43.90 5.55 -4.38
N ASN A 125 43.73 4.23 -4.37
CA ASN A 125 42.43 3.55 -4.60
C ASN A 125 41.72 3.94 -5.92
N GLY A 126 42.47 4.22 -6.98
CA GLY A 126 41.92 4.66 -8.27
C GLY A 126 41.43 6.11 -8.28
N GLU A 127 41.66 6.86 -7.21
CA GLU A 127 41.36 8.28 -7.11
C GLU A 127 42.64 9.12 -7.12
N TYR A 128 42.53 10.31 -7.66
CA TYR A 128 43.59 11.31 -7.66
C TYR A 128 42.99 12.71 -7.53
N GLU A 129 43.77 13.61 -6.93
CA GLU A 129 43.35 14.98 -6.66
C GLU A 129 44.26 15.94 -7.40
N VAL A 130 43.66 17.01 -7.92
CA VAL A 130 44.29 17.98 -8.79
C VAL A 130 43.85 19.37 -8.37
N GLU A 131 44.82 20.27 -8.22
CA GLU A 131 44.56 21.69 -8.07
C GLU A 131 44.81 22.38 -9.41
N ILE A 132 43.76 22.98 -9.98
CA ILE A 132 43.87 23.76 -11.21
C ILE A 132 43.97 25.24 -10.84
N THR A 133 45.06 25.86 -11.29
CA THR A 133 45.40 27.26 -11.01
C THR A 133 45.22 28.17 -12.22
N ASP A 134 44.88 27.62 -13.40
CA ASP A 134 44.59 28.35 -14.63
C ASP A 134 43.09 28.22 -14.98
N GLY A 135 42.40 29.35 -15.14
CA GLY A 135 40.94 29.43 -15.27
C GLY A 135 40.38 28.84 -16.57
N LYS A 136 41.24 28.50 -17.55
CA LYS A 136 40.83 27.89 -18.82
C LYS A 136 40.96 26.38 -18.77
N MET A 137 39.89 25.68 -18.42
CA MET A 137 39.92 24.23 -18.23
C MET A 137 40.15 23.44 -19.54
N GLN A 138 39.62 23.91 -20.67
CA GLN A 138 39.82 23.32 -22.01
C GLN A 138 39.51 21.81 -22.08
N TRP A 139 38.29 21.47 -21.68
CA TRP A 139 37.73 20.12 -21.61
C TRP A 139 36.22 20.16 -21.86
N THR A 140 35.60 19.01 -22.10
CA THR A 140 34.14 18.84 -22.10
C THR A 140 33.75 17.82 -21.05
N ILE A 141 32.76 18.17 -20.23
CA ILE A 141 32.23 17.32 -19.16
C ILE A 141 30.72 17.18 -19.32
N GLY A 142 30.18 16.02 -18.98
CA GLY A 142 28.75 15.74 -19.12
C GLY A 142 28.18 14.94 -17.95
N ASN A 143 26.85 15.02 -17.80
CA ASN A 143 26.13 14.23 -16.81
C ASN A 143 25.81 12.84 -17.39
N VAL A 144 26.37 11.79 -16.80
CA VAL A 144 26.07 10.39 -17.14
C VAL A 144 25.55 9.70 -15.88
N LEU A 145 24.26 9.37 -15.86
CA LEU A 145 23.59 8.67 -14.74
C LEU A 145 23.83 9.35 -13.37
N GLY A 146 23.77 10.68 -13.30
CA GLY A 146 23.93 11.45 -12.07
C GLY A 146 25.39 11.67 -11.64
N ARG A 147 26.36 11.39 -12.52
CA ARG A 147 27.80 11.59 -12.31
C ARG A 147 28.38 12.53 -13.37
N ILE A 148 29.38 13.31 -12.98
CA ILE A 148 30.10 14.20 -13.91
C ILE A 148 31.26 13.41 -14.52
N VAL A 149 31.21 13.18 -15.84
CA VAL A 149 32.22 12.41 -16.58
C VAL A 149 32.89 13.30 -17.61
N VAL A 150 34.22 13.21 -17.69
CA VAL A 150 35.03 13.92 -18.70
C VAL A 150 34.84 13.25 -20.06
N GLN A 151 34.32 13.98 -21.03
CA GLN A 151 34.01 13.48 -22.37
C GLN A 151 35.18 13.68 -23.33
N GLU A 152 35.81 14.86 -23.31
CA GLU A 152 37.00 15.18 -24.10
C GLU A 152 37.91 16.15 -23.34
N VAL A 153 39.22 16.10 -23.64
CA VAL A 153 40.23 16.98 -23.05
C VAL A 153 41.09 17.50 -24.19
N ILE A 154 41.22 18.81 -24.32
CA ILE A 154 41.97 19.44 -25.41
C ILE A 154 43.47 19.34 -25.07
N PRO A 155 44.31 18.75 -25.94
CA PRO A 155 45.75 18.69 -25.74
C PRO A 155 46.37 20.07 -25.51
N GLY A 156 47.27 20.19 -24.54
CA GLY A 156 47.91 21.47 -24.16
C GLY A 156 47.11 22.35 -23.19
N GLY A 157 45.83 22.05 -22.96
CA GLY A 157 44.99 22.82 -22.03
C GLY A 157 45.15 22.48 -20.56
N SER A 158 44.55 23.27 -19.67
CA SER A 158 44.75 23.12 -18.22
C SER A 158 44.35 21.75 -17.70
N ALA A 159 43.22 21.18 -18.14
CA ALA A 159 42.83 19.82 -17.78
C ALA A 159 43.82 18.76 -18.30
N HIS A 160 44.41 18.96 -19.48
CA HIS A 160 45.43 18.07 -20.05
C HIS A 160 46.75 18.13 -19.27
N ARG A 161 47.21 19.34 -18.91
CA ARG A 161 48.40 19.57 -18.05
C ARG A 161 48.21 18.99 -16.64
N ALA A 162 46.97 18.90 -16.19
CA ALA A 162 46.60 18.29 -14.92
C ALA A 162 46.34 16.77 -15.01
N HIS A 163 46.69 16.14 -16.15
CA HIS A 163 46.57 14.71 -16.45
C HIS A 163 45.15 14.13 -16.32
N ILE A 164 44.13 14.96 -16.53
CA ILE A 164 42.74 14.53 -16.58
C ILE A 164 42.51 13.80 -17.90
N GLN A 165 41.90 12.62 -17.82
CA GLN A 165 41.67 11.77 -19.00
C GLN A 165 40.18 11.70 -19.34
N LYS A 166 39.92 11.37 -20.60
CA LYS A 166 38.58 10.98 -21.06
C LYS A 166 38.09 9.80 -20.23
N SER A 167 36.82 9.85 -19.82
CA SER A 167 36.14 8.88 -18.94
C SER A 167 36.52 8.95 -17.46
N ASP A 168 37.34 9.92 -17.03
CA ASP A 168 37.52 10.18 -15.60
C ASP A 168 36.23 10.76 -15.00
N VAL A 169 35.89 10.31 -13.79
CA VAL A 169 34.66 10.69 -13.09
C VAL A 169 34.99 11.68 -11.98
N LEU A 170 34.42 12.88 -12.02
CA LEU A 170 34.60 13.89 -10.98
C LEU A 170 33.72 13.55 -9.76
N ILE A 171 34.37 13.36 -8.60
CA ILE A 171 33.71 12.94 -7.35
C ILE A 171 33.56 14.11 -6.38
N GLU A 172 34.49 15.07 -6.41
CA GLU A 172 34.54 16.19 -5.48
C GLU A 172 35.06 17.45 -6.18
N CYS A 173 34.44 18.60 -5.93
CA CYS A 173 34.88 19.89 -6.43
C CYS A 173 34.97 20.88 -5.27
N SER A 174 36.16 21.40 -4.97
CA SER A 174 36.43 22.37 -3.89
C SER A 174 35.87 21.92 -2.54
N HIS A 175 36.18 20.68 -2.14
CA HIS A 175 35.69 20.03 -0.93
C HIS A 175 34.18 19.76 -0.85
N HIS A 176 33.45 19.93 -1.95
CA HIS A 176 32.05 19.57 -2.04
C HIS A 176 31.87 18.27 -2.84
N PRO A 177 31.31 17.21 -2.23
CA PRO A 177 31.05 15.95 -2.93
C PRO A 177 29.96 16.14 -3.99
N ILE A 178 30.18 15.54 -5.16
CA ILE A 178 29.21 15.55 -6.27
C ILE A 178 28.08 14.56 -5.94
N LYS A 179 26.85 15.07 -5.93
CA LYS A 179 25.60 14.35 -5.69
C LYS A 179 24.63 14.66 -6.84
N GLU A 180 23.62 13.83 -7.02
CA GLU A 180 22.66 13.97 -8.13
C GLU A 180 21.94 15.33 -8.12
N ASN A 181 21.72 15.93 -6.95
CA ASN A 181 21.09 17.24 -6.80
C ASN A 181 21.98 18.46 -7.09
N ASN A 182 23.32 18.32 -7.05
CA ASN A 182 24.25 19.43 -7.30
C ASN A 182 25.05 19.26 -8.61
N CYS A 183 24.98 18.09 -9.27
CA CYS A 183 25.75 17.76 -10.45
C CYS A 183 25.59 18.77 -11.59
N GLN A 184 24.36 19.19 -11.88
CA GLN A 184 24.08 20.12 -12.98
C GLN A 184 24.67 21.51 -12.71
N GLY A 185 24.56 22.01 -11.47
CA GLY A 185 25.14 23.29 -11.08
C GLY A 185 26.67 23.30 -11.14
N VAL A 186 27.30 22.17 -10.79
CA VAL A 186 28.76 22.01 -10.90
C VAL A 186 29.20 21.92 -12.36
N ILE A 187 28.48 21.19 -13.22
CA ILE A 187 28.73 21.17 -14.67
C ILE A 187 28.64 22.59 -15.24
N THR A 188 27.54 23.31 -14.99
CA THR A 188 27.36 24.68 -15.47
C THR A 188 28.46 25.61 -14.98
N ARG A 189 29.04 25.39 -13.79
CA ARG A 189 30.18 26.16 -13.28
C ARG A 189 31.50 25.81 -13.96
N LEU A 190 31.81 24.53 -14.11
CA LEU A 190 33.10 24.04 -14.63
C LEU A 190 33.18 24.00 -16.17
N SER A 191 32.04 24.09 -16.85
CA SER A 191 31.93 24.23 -18.30
C SER A 191 32.00 25.69 -18.78
N LYS A 192 32.14 26.67 -17.87
CA LYS A 192 32.37 28.07 -18.25
C LYS A 192 33.76 28.21 -18.86
N GLU A 193 33.87 29.10 -19.84
CA GLU A 193 35.13 29.38 -20.55
C GLU A 193 36.25 29.87 -19.61
N ASN A 194 35.87 30.63 -18.58
CA ASN A 194 36.75 31.05 -17.49
C ASN A 194 36.18 30.62 -16.12
N VAL A 195 36.89 29.73 -15.42
CA VAL A 195 36.54 29.23 -14.09
C VAL A 195 37.36 29.97 -13.03
N SER A 196 36.73 30.29 -11.89
CA SER A 196 37.39 30.90 -10.74
C SER A 196 38.44 29.97 -10.13
N VAL A 197 39.73 30.31 -10.20
CA VAL A 197 40.86 29.51 -9.66
C VAL A 197 41.43 30.12 -8.37
N PRO A 198 42.06 29.32 -7.47
CA PRO A 198 42.34 27.88 -7.60
C PRO A 198 41.10 27.01 -7.37
N VAL A 199 40.99 25.92 -8.14
CA VAL A 199 39.94 24.90 -7.98
C VAL A 199 40.59 23.56 -7.68
N GLN A 200 40.26 22.97 -6.54
CA GLN A 200 40.61 21.59 -6.23
C GLN A 200 39.54 20.64 -6.77
N LEU A 201 39.96 19.59 -7.46
CA LEU A 201 39.11 18.59 -8.10
C LEU A 201 39.62 17.20 -7.75
N ARG A 202 38.72 16.29 -7.36
CA ARG A 202 39.04 14.88 -7.12
C ARG A 202 38.34 14.01 -8.14
N PHE A 203 39.12 13.18 -8.83
CA PHE A 203 38.66 12.28 -9.87
C PHE A 203 38.85 10.83 -9.47
N ARG A 204 37.97 9.96 -9.99
CA ARG A 204 38.19 8.51 -10.06
C ARG A 204 38.54 8.14 -11.50
N ARG A 205 39.67 7.45 -11.68
CA ARG A 205 40.07 6.93 -12.97
C ARG A 205 39.23 5.71 -13.33
N SER A 206 38.62 5.74 -14.51
CA SER A 206 37.92 4.56 -15.04
C SER A 206 38.92 3.53 -15.55
N GLU A 207 38.70 2.24 -15.25
CA GLU A 207 39.58 1.14 -15.68
C GLU A 207 39.57 0.90 -17.22
N HIS A 208 38.86 1.72 -17.99
CA HIS A 208 38.63 1.52 -19.43
C HIS A 208 39.57 2.31 -20.36
N GLY A 209 40.57 3.02 -19.83
CA GLY A 209 41.46 3.91 -20.60
C GLY A 209 42.88 3.40 -20.90
N VAL A 210 43.27 2.19 -20.50
CA VAL A 210 44.62 1.66 -20.80
C VAL A 210 44.59 0.83 -22.08
N GLU A 211 45.20 1.34 -23.14
CA GLU A 211 45.46 0.59 -24.37
C GLU A 211 46.27 -0.68 -24.07
N ALA A 212 45.84 -1.75 -24.72
CA ALA A 212 46.24 -3.12 -24.49
C ALA A 212 47.75 -3.36 -24.53
N THR A 213 48.29 -3.78 -23.38
CA THR A 213 49.37 -4.78 -23.34
C THR A 213 48.91 -5.95 -22.49
N SER A 214 48.69 -7.07 -23.20
CA SER A 214 48.68 -8.46 -22.77
C SER A 214 48.41 -8.81 -21.29
N GLU A 215 47.34 -9.60 -21.12
CA GLU A 215 47.06 -10.59 -20.07
C GLU A 215 46.02 -10.23 -18.98
N GLN A 216 44.92 -11.00 -19.09
CA GLN A 216 43.99 -11.44 -18.04
C GLN A 216 42.82 -10.52 -17.62
N GLN A 217 41.65 -11.19 -17.57
CA GLN A 217 40.37 -10.82 -16.95
C GLN A 217 39.39 -9.96 -17.77
N LYS A 218 38.66 -10.64 -18.67
CA LYS A 218 37.35 -10.19 -19.17
C LYS A 218 36.31 -10.26 -18.05
N ARG A 219 35.96 -9.11 -17.46
CA ARG A 219 34.62 -8.86 -16.91
C ARG A 219 33.68 -8.50 -18.07
N ILE A 220 32.53 -9.16 -18.14
CA ILE A 220 31.49 -8.92 -19.16
C ILE A 220 30.50 -7.90 -18.60
N PRO A 221 30.21 -6.79 -19.30
CA PRO A 221 29.25 -5.79 -18.85
C PRO A 221 27.80 -6.23 -19.11
N THR A 222 26.95 -6.06 -18.10
CA THR A 222 25.50 -6.30 -18.11
C THR A 222 24.80 -5.27 -18.99
N LYS A 223 24.39 -5.68 -20.19
CA LYS A 223 23.38 -4.98 -20.99
C LYS A 223 22.00 -5.52 -20.61
N ILE A 224 21.18 -4.66 -20.03
CA ILE A 224 19.73 -4.83 -19.94
C ILE A 224 19.18 -4.68 -21.37
N VAL A 225 18.47 -5.69 -21.88
CA VAL A 225 17.59 -5.56 -23.04
C VAL A 225 16.26 -6.24 -22.74
N PRO A 226 15.11 -5.59 -22.98
CA PRO A 226 13.77 -6.15 -22.78
C PRO A 226 13.47 -7.24 -23.82
N GLY A 227 12.55 -8.14 -23.47
CA GLY A 227 12.28 -9.37 -24.23
C GLY A 227 12.07 -9.20 -25.73
N THR A 228 12.50 -10.21 -26.49
CA THR A 228 11.84 -10.53 -27.75
C THR A 228 12.04 -12.00 -28.13
N SER A 229 10.91 -12.55 -28.56
CA SER A 229 10.61 -13.90 -29.04
C SER A 229 11.65 -14.51 -29.98
N LEU A 230 11.96 -15.79 -29.75
CA LEU A 230 12.75 -16.65 -30.62
C LEU A 230 11.90 -17.23 -31.75
N PHE A 231 12.02 -16.69 -32.96
CA PHE A 231 11.80 -17.45 -34.19
C PHE A 231 12.71 -16.94 -35.31
N THR A 232 13.64 -17.79 -35.74
CA THR A 232 14.10 -17.85 -37.13
C THR A 232 14.24 -19.32 -37.53
N GLN A 233 13.39 -19.73 -38.46
CA GLN A 233 13.43 -21.04 -39.11
C GLN A 233 14.66 -21.19 -40.01
N GLY A 234 15.23 -22.40 -40.01
CA GLY A 234 15.74 -23.11 -41.18
C GLY A 234 17.01 -22.60 -41.88
N ILE A 235 18.11 -23.36 -41.77
CA ILE A 235 19.03 -23.83 -42.84
C ILE A 235 20.08 -24.76 -42.17
N PRO A 236 20.48 -25.91 -42.78
CA PRO A 236 21.32 -26.91 -42.10
C PRO A 236 22.83 -26.85 -42.40
N ALA A 237 23.60 -27.46 -41.49
CA ALA A 237 25.01 -27.94 -41.54
C ALA A 237 26.12 -27.02 -40.99
N PRO A 238 27.30 -27.53 -40.55
CA PRO A 238 27.71 -28.91 -40.21
C PRO A 238 28.24 -29.05 -38.75
N ALA A 239 28.41 -30.28 -38.29
CA ALA A 239 28.86 -30.61 -36.93
C ALA A 239 30.27 -30.08 -36.58
N PRO A 240 30.48 -29.47 -35.39
CA PRO A 240 31.80 -29.33 -34.80
C PRO A 240 31.97 -30.27 -33.61
N LYS A 241 33.02 -31.09 -33.67
CA LYS A 241 33.61 -31.73 -32.50
C LYS A 241 34.36 -30.67 -31.72
N THR A 242 33.92 -30.32 -30.52
CA THR A 242 34.78 -29.75 -29.47
C THR A 242 34.15 -30.00 -28.12
N THR A 243 34.92 -30.62 -27.24
CA THR A 243 34.67 -30.88 -25.83
C THR A 243 34.05 -29.70 -25.10
N GLU A 244 32.77 -29.80 -24.76
CA GLU A 244 32.11 -28.90 -23.82
C GLU A 244 32.76 -29.07 -22.43
N LYS A 245 33.27 -27.97 -21.86
CA LYS A 245 33.41 -27.86 -20.41
C LYS A 245 32.01 -28.11 -19.82
N PRO A 246 31.85 -28.96 -18.79
CA PRO A 246 30.55 -29.13 -18.16
C PRO A 246 30.06 -27.76 -17.67
N ALA A 247 28.80 -27.46 -17.96
CA ALA A 247 28.10 -26.29 -17.41
C ALA A 247 28.34 -26.21 -15.89
N PRO A 248 28.47 -25.00 -15.30
CA PRO A 248 28.61 -24.87 -13.85
C PRO A 248 27.49 -25.66 -13.17
N ALA A 249 27.85 -26.50 -12.20
CA ALA A 249 26.89 -27.28 -11.46
C ALA A 249 25.92 -26.32 -10.75
N ILE A 250 24.64 -26.41 -11.09
CA ILE A 250 23.59 -25.63 -10.44
C ILE A 250 23.36 -26.26 -9.06
N ASP A 251 23.58 -25.49 -8.01
CA ASP A 251 23.24 -25.90 -6.64
C ASP A 251 21.71 -25.92 -6.47
N TYR A 252 21.20 -26.94 -5.77
CA TYR A 252 19.77 -27.09 -5.45
C TYR A 252 19.56 -27.28 -3.96
N GLY A 253 18.34 -27.03 -3.49
CA GLY A 253 17.95 -27.15 -2.08
C GLY A 253 18.15 -25.86 -1.28
N LEU A 254 17.85 -25.91 0.01
CA LEU A 254 17.89 -24.76 0.92
C LEU A 254 19.30 -24.17 1.06
N GLN A 255 20.36 -24.93 0.71
CA GLN A 255 21.74 -24.44 0.67
C GLN A 255 21.91 -23.23 -0.26
N VAL A 256 21.06 -23.07 -1.27
CA VAL A 256 21.10 -21.93 -2.19
C VAL A 256 20.82 -20.64 -1.42
N LEU A 257 19.83 -20.67 -0.52
CA LEU A 257 19.50 -19.52 0.33
C LEU A 257 20.51 -19.34 1.45
N ASP A 258 20.98 -20.42 2.08
CA ASP A 258 21.98 -20.34 3.16
C ASP A 258 23.29 -19.70 2.66
N LYS A 259 23.81 -20.15 1.51
CA LYS A 259 25.00 -19.58 0.87
C LYS A 259 24.81 -18.11 0.47
N ALA A 260 23.63 -17.77 -0.08
CA ALA A 260 23.32 -16.40 -0.44
C ALA A 260 23.25 -15.49 0.81
N LEU A 261 22.66 -15.98 1.90
CA LEU A 261 22.59 -15.26 3.16
C LEU A 261 23.97 -15.08 3.80
N GLU A 262 24.83 -16.10 3.77
CA GLU A 262 26.23 -16.00 4.20
C GLU A 262 26.99 -14.95 3.36
N SER A 263 26.84 -14.97 2.03
CA SER A 263 27.46 -13.98 1.16
C SER A 263 26.98 -12.55 1.45
N MET A 264 25.69 -12.36 1.77
CA MET A 264 25.15 -11.04 2.16
C MET A 264 25.69 -10.59 3.51
N ASN A 265 25.78 -11.51 4.47
CA ASN A 265 26.29 -11.24 5.81
C ASN A 265 27.79 -10.90 5.79
N ASP A 266 28.57 -11.53 4.91
CA ASP A 266 29.98 -11.21 4.69
C ASP A 266 30.15 -9.80 4.09
N ALA A 267 29.24 -9.41 3.18
CA ALA A 267 29.24 -8.07 2.59
C ALA A 267 28.76 -6.97 3.56
N ILE A 268 27.87 -7.31 4.50
CA ILE A 268 27.31 -6.38 5.48
C ILE A 268 27.47 -6.95 6.90
N PRO A 269 28.66 -6.82 7.51
CA PRO A 269 28.90 -7.33 8.86
C PRO A 269 27.99 -6.68 9.91
N ASN A 270 27.56 -7.46 10.91
CA ASN A 270 26.68 -7.03 12.02
C ASN A 270 25.24 -6.64 11.60
N SER A 271 24.76 -7.13 10.47
CA SER A 271 23.37 -6.96 10.03
C SER A 271 22.44 -8.03 10.63
N ASP A 272 21.14 -7.72 10.68
CA ASP A 272 20.11 -8.67 11.10
C ASP A 272 19.86 -9.68 9.98
N LYS A 273 20.17 -10.96 10.24
CA LYS A 273 20.05 -12.05 9.26
C LYS A 273 18.61 -12.32 8.84
N VAL A 274 17.63 -12.13 9.73
CA VAL A 274 16.21 -12.30 9.40
C VAL A 274 15.81 -11.23 8.38
N GLN A 275 16.27 -10.00 8.62
CA GLN A 275 16.03 -8.89 7.70
C GLN A 275 16.73 -9.11 6.34
N LEU A 276 18.00 -9.56 6.34
CA LEU A 276 18.71 -9.90 5.10
C LEU A 276 17.97 -10.94 4.28
N LEU A 277 17.45 -12.01 4.93
CA LEU A 277 16.66 -13.03 4.24
C LEU A 277 15.40 -12.42 3.62
N GLN A 278 14.69 -11.54 4.32
CA GLN A 278 13.52 -10.87 3.76
C GLN A 278 13.87 -10.04 2.50
N TYR A 279 14.98 -9.29 2.52
CA TYR A 279 15.43 -8.56 1.32
C TYR A 279 15.86 -9.50 0.18
N LEU A 280 16.47 -10.63 0.50
CA LEU A 280 16.83 -11.65 -0.48
C LEU A 280 15.58 -12.23 -1.16
N LEU A 281 14.59 -12.63 -0.36
CA LEU A 281 13.31 -13.17 -0.84
C LEU A 281 12.49 -12.12 -1.61
N TRP A 282 12.56 -10.85 -1.20
CA TRP A 282 11.92 -9.75 -1.91
C TRP A 282 12.62 -9.38 -3.22
N SER A 283 13.88 -9.77 -3.36
CA SER A 283 14.71 -9.55 -4.56
C SER A 283 14.83 -10.81 -5.43
N ASP A 284 13.95 -11.80 -5.22
CA ASP A 284 13.93 -13.08 -5.94
C ASP A 284 15.32 -13.75 -5.98
N GLY A 285 16.03 -13.69 -4.84
CA GLY A 285 17.34 -14.30 -4.65
C GLY A 285 18.52 -13.58 -5.30
N ASN A 286 18.30 -12.41 -5.90
CA ASN A 286 19.39 -11.60 -6.43
C ASN A 286 20.14 -10.91 -5.28
N ILE A 287 21.35 -11.43 -4.98
CA ILE A 287 22.20 -10.97 -3.88
C ILE A 287 22.56 -9.49 -4.04
N ASP A 288 22.99 -9.07 -5.24
CA ASP A 288 23.41 -7.68 -5.49
C ASP A 288 22.25 -6.71 -5.30
N LEU A 289 21.07 -7.05 -5.84
CA LEU A 289 19.86 -6.25 -5.68
C LEU A 289 19.38 -6.23 -4.23
N ALA A 290 19.52 -7.34 -3.50
CA ALA A 290 19.14 -7.42 -2.09
C ALA A 290 20.05 -6.56 -1.21
N ILE A 291 21.37 -6.59 -1.44
CA ILE A 291 22.35 -5.73 -0.76
C ILE A 291 22.07 -4.25 -1.06
N ASP A 292 21.86 -3.92 -2.33
CA ASP A 292 21.55 -2.55 -2.74
C ASP A 292 20.27 -2.03 -2.06
N ARG A 293 19.20 -2.84 -2.07
CA ARG A 293 17.93 -2.52 -1.40
C ARG A 293 18.06 -2.44 0.13
N TYR A 294 18.92 -3.24 0.74
CA TYR A 294 19.16 -3.18 2.18
C TYR A 294 19.84 -1.87 2.57
N LEU A 295 20.84 -1.43 1.79
CA LEU A 295 21.63 -0.23 2.06
C LEU A 295 20.92 1.07 1.68
N GLN A 296 20.00 1.02 0.71
CA GLN A 296 19.26 2.18 0.26
C GLN A 296 18.13 2.58 1.26
N PRO A 297 18.06 3.84 1.71
CA PRO A 297 17.02 4.29 2.64
C PRO A 297 15.59 4.25 2.08
N GLN A 298 15.42 4.32 0.76
CA GLN A 298 14.11 4.43 0.10
C GLN A 298 13.44 3.07 -0.15
N SER A 299 14.22 1.99 -0.10
CA SER A 299 13.77 0.61 -0.32
C SER A 299 13.53 -0.14 0.99
N GLN A 300 13.45 0.57 2.12
CA GLN A 300 13.26 -0.08 3.40
C GLN A 300 11.88 -0.75 3.44
N LEU A 301 11.85 -2.02 3.89
CA LEU A 301 10.60 -2.76 4.03
C LEU A 301 9.74 -2.13 5.14
N PRO A 302 8.46 -1.83 4.86
CA PRO A 302 7.50 -1.41 5.86
C PRO A 302 7.44 -2.40 7.03
N ASP A 303 7.55 -1.88 8.24
CA ASP A 303 7.45 -2.65 9.47
C ASP A 303 6.89 -1.77 10.58
N PHE A 304 5.76 -2.19 11.15
CA PHE A 304 5.12 -1.50 12.26
C PHE A 304 5.73 -1.85 13.63
N ALA A 305 6.69 -2.78 13.67
CA ALA A 305 7.46 -3.05 14.88
C ALA A 305 8.52 -1.97 15.11
N HIS A 306 8.86 -1.77 16.39
CA HIS A 306 9.99 -0.94 16.82
C HIS A 306 9.98 0.52 16.28
N ILE A 307 8.80 1.14 16.13
CA ILE A 307 8.70 2.57 15.81
C ILE A 307 9.39 3.38 16.91
N CYS A 308 10.11 4.44 16.55
CA CYS A 308 10.85 5.28 17.50
C CYS A 308 9.97 5.67 18.70
N GLY A 309 10.33 5.19 19.90
CA GLY A 309 9.53 5.36 21.14
C GLY A 309 8.58 4.20 21.51
N TYR A 310 8.64 3.05 20.83
CA TYR A 310 7.73 1.90 21.03
C TYR A 310 7.71 1.32 22.46
N GLU A 311 8.81 1.40 23.22
CA GLU A 311 8.92 0.81 24.58
C GLU A 311 8.41 1.72 25.70
N TRP A 312 7.77 2.84 25.36
CA TRP A 312 7.13 3.72 26.35
C TRP A 312 5.84 3.14 26.95
N PHE A 313 5.42 2.00 26.44
CA PHE A 313 4.22 1.30 26.85
C PHE A 313 4.59 0.09 27.69
N SER A 314 4.37 0.16 29.01
CA SER A 314 4.23 -1.06 29.80
C SER A 314 2.81 -1.60 29.60
N ASN A 315 2.66 -2.93 29.62
CA ASN A 315 1.35 -3.60 29.58
C ASN A 315 0.42 -3.22 30.75
N THR A 316 0.91 -2.44 31.72
CA THR A 316 0.19 -2.00 32.93
C THR A 316 -0.46 -0.62 32.78
N GLY A 317 -0.29 0.07 31.64
CA GLY A 317 -0.89 1.40 31.40
C GLY A 317 -0.24 2.54 32.19
N THR A 318 0.90 2.27 32.85
CA THR A 318 1.69 3.25 33.58
C THR A 318 2.76 3.84 32.67
N LEU A 319 2.96 5.16 32.75
CA LEU A 319 4.07 5.83 32.06
C LEU A 319 5.40 5.40 32.69
N GLU A 320 6.03 4.38 32.14
CA GLU A 320 7.43 4.08 32.43
C GLU A 320 8.26 4.55 31.23
N PRO A 321 9.01 5.66 31.35
CA PRO A 321 9.82 6.14 30.24
C PRO A 321 10.92 5.11 29.94
N PHE A 322 10.91 4.57 28.71
CA PHE A 322 11.94 3.67 28.19
C PHE A 322 13.35 4.24 28.39
N ASN A 323 13.48 5.55 28.17
CA ASN A 323 14.70 6.28 28.42
C ASN A 323 14.44 7.35 29.47
N LYS A 324 14.94 7.11 30.69
CA LYS A 324 14.86 8.05 31.83
C LYS A 324 15.56 9.39 31.56
N ASP A 325 16.40 9.46 30.52
CA ASP A 325 17.14 10.65 30.13
C ASP A 325 16.32 11.60 29.25
N TRP A 326 15.13 11.21 28.76
CA TRP A 326 14.27 12.10 27.98
C TRP A 326 13.59 13.13 28.89
N PRO A 327 13.76 14.44 28.63
CA PRO A 327 13.23 15.48 29.49
C PRO A 327 11.71 15.58 29.39
N MET A 328 11.07 15.50 30.55
CA MET A 328 9.63 15.67 30.74
C MET A 328 9.29 17.03 31.33
N TYR A 329 8.17 17.60 30.90
CA TYR A 329 7.66 18.83 31.47
C TYR A 329 6.13 18.89 31.52
N ASP A 330 5.66 19.75 32.42
CA ASP A 330 4.24 19.98 32.69
C ASP A 330 3.73 21.20 31.92
N ALA A 331 2.47 21.17 31.50
CA ALA A 331 1.80 22.34 30.92
C ALA A 331 0.33 22.40 31.37
N SER A 332 -0.09 23.54 31.91
CA SER A 332 -1.48 23.73 32.37
C SER A 332 -2.26 24.69 31.47
N PHE A 333 -3.46 24.28 31.08
CA PHE A 333 -4.34 25.03 30.17
C PHE A 333 -5.65 25.37 30.88
N PRO A 334 -5.75 26.55 31.50
CA PRO A 334 -6.86 26.88 32.39
C PRO A 334 -8.20 27.04 31.66
N THR A 335 -8.23 27.78 30.55
CA THR A 335 -9.43 27.98 29.71
C THR A 335 -9.03 28.32 28.27
N GLY A 336 -9.95 28.08 27.32
CA GLY A 336 -9.83 28.49 25.93
C GLY A 336 -8.98 27.57 25.04
N PRO A 337 -8.82 27.92 23.75
CA PRO A 337 -8.00 27.15 22.82
C PRO A 337 -6.54 27.16 23.26
N MET A 338 -5.88 26.00 23.21
CA MET A 338 -4.50 25.83 23.69
C MET A 338 -3.52 26.71 22.90
N GLY A 339 -3.73 26.85 21.58
CA GLY A 339 -2.83 27.59 20.70
C GLY A 339 -1.65 26.76 20.17
N ILE A 340 -1.75 25.42 20.25
CA ILE A 340 -0.79 24.48 19.66
C ILE A 340 -1.29 23.99 18.31
N THR A 341 -0.36 23.76 17.39
CA THR A 341 -0.57 22.98 16.18
C THR A 341 0.19 21.67 16.33
N VAL A 342 -0.49 20.55 16.10
CA VAL A 342 0.09 19.21 16.20
C VAL A 342 0.03 18.48 14.85
N GLU A 343 0.99 17.60 14.61
CA GLU A 343 1.08 16.73 13.43
C GLU A 343 0.99 15.26 13.87
N ASN A 344 0.35 14.42 13.04
CA ASN A 344 0.40 12.97 13.16
C ASN A 344 1.68 12.44 12.51
N ILE A 345 2.60 11.90 13.32
CA ILE A 345 3.77 11.19 12.84
C ILE A 345 3.77 9.80 13.47
N HIS A 346 3.34 8.78 12.73
CA HIS A 346 3.24 7.40 13.21
C HIS A 346 2.33 7.27 14.43
N GLU A 347 1.13 7.86 14.32
CA GLU A 347 0.11 7.98 15.36
C GLU A 347 0.55 8.74 16.62
N ARG A 348 1.74 9.34 16.61
CA ARG A 348 2.22 10.21 17.69
C ARG A 348 1.77 11.63 17.43
N THR A 349 1.30 12.28 18.49
CA THR A 349 0.85 13.68 18.47
C THR A 349 2.03 14.59 18.79
N ILE A 350 2.65 15.16 17.76
CA ILE A 350 3.86 15.99 17.89
C ILE A 350 3.51 17.47 17.72
N VAL A 351 3.98 18.33 18.62
CA VAL A 351 3.79 19.78 18.54
C VAL A 351 4.69 20.35 17.44
N VAL A 352 4.10 20.98 16.43
CA VAL A 352 4.86 21.61 15.32
C VAL A 352 4.95 23.12 15.48
N ASN A 353 3.92 23.74 16.06
CA ASN A 353 3.88 25.18 16.25
C ASN A 353 3.16 25.56 17.54
N VAL A 354 3.62 26.63 18.17
CA VAL A 354 3.01 27.23 19.36
C VAL A 354 2.79 28.71 19.08
N LYS A 355 1.52 29.12 19.03
CA LYS A 355 1.14 30.50 18.72
C LYS A 355 1.46 31.41 19.90
N GLU A 356 2.13 32.53 19.64
CA GLU A 356 2.44 33.55 20.64
C GLU A 356 1.18 34.11 21.32
N GLY A 357 1.31 34.48 22.59
CA GLY A 357 0.22 35.07 23.39
C GLY A 357 -0.89 34.09 23.80
N THR A 358 -0.76 32.80 23.49
CA THR A 358 -1.75 31.76 23.85
C THR A 358 -1.45 31.10 25.21
N SER A 359 -2.37 30.26 25.68
CA SER A 359 -2.17 29.48 26.91
C SER A 359 -0.98 28.51 26.80
N ALA A 360 -0.71 27.95 25.61
CA ALA A 360 0.46 27.10 25.37
C ALA A 360 1.79 27.86 25.48
N ALA A 361 1.87 29.06 24.89
CA ALA A 361 3.07 29.88 25.01
C ALA A 361 3.35 30.27 26.48
N ARG A 362 2.30 30.61 27.24
CA ARG A 362 2.42 30.90 28.69
C ARG A 362 2.79 29.67 29.52
N ALA A 363 2.46 28.47 29.05
CA ALA A 363 2.81 27.21 29.67
C ALA A 363 4.18 26.66 29.20
N ASN A 364 4.94 27.44 28.41
CA ASN A 364 6.25 27.06 27.86
C ASN A 364 6.25 25.73 27.08
N VAL A 365 5.18 25.45 26.34
CA VAL A 365 5.18 24.30 25.40
C VAL A 365 6.22 24.54 24.32
N SER A 366 7.14 23.60 24.13
CA SER A 366 8.13 23.63 23.06
C SER A 366 7.63 22.98 21.77
N THR A 367 8.13 23.46 20.63
CA THR A 367 8.02 22.75 19.35
C THR A 367 8.78 21.42 19.42
N ASP A 368 8.43 20.49 18.55
CA ASP A 368 8.96 19.11 18.47
C ASP A 368 8.67 18.23 19.70
N SER A 369 7.87 18.71 20.65
CA SER A 369 7.46 17.93 21.82
C SER A 369 6.41 16.88 21.46
N TRP A 370 6.56 15.69 22.03
CA TRP A 370 5.61 14.60 21.91
C TRP A 370 4.65 14.61 23.10
N LEU A 371 3.35 14.65 22.84
CA LEU A 371 2.31 14.46 23.85
C LEU A 371 2.17 12.97 24.17
N VAL A 372 2.56 12.59 25.39
CA VAL A 372 2.64 11.19 25.85
C VAL A 372 1.54 10.84 26.86
N ALA A 373 1.00 11.83 27.57
CA ALA A 373 -0.08 11.64 28.51
C ALA A 373 -1.00 12.85 28.58
N ILE A 374 -2.19 12.67 29.17
CA ILE A 374 -3.15 13.73 29.45
C ILE A 374 -3.71 13.53 30.86
N ASN A 375 -3.53 14.51 31.74
CA ASN A 375 -3.95 14.44 33.15
C ASN A 375 -3.35 13.23 33.90
N GLY A 376 -2.17 12.76 33.49
CA GLY A 376 -1.52 11.57 34.05
C GLY A 376 -1.95 10.24 33.43
N ASP A 377 -2.96 10.22 32.56
CA ASP A 377 -3.35 9.05 31.79
C ASP A 377 -2.52 8.96 30.51
N CYS A 378 -1.88 7.81 30.28
CA CYS A 378 -1.08 7.57 29.08
C CYS A 378 -1.96 7.63 27.82
N VAL A 379 -1.55 8.39 26.81
CA VAL A 379 -2.26 8.51 25.51
C VAL A 379 -1.48 7.93 24.34
N THR A 380 -0.30 7.35 24.58
CA THR A 380 0.51 6.73 23.52
C THR A 380 -0.12 5.45 22.96
N ASN A 381 -1.08 4.86 23.68
CA ASN A 381 -1.92 3.75 23.23
C ASN A 381 -3.15 4.20 22.41
N LEU A 382 -3.32 5.51 22.21
CA LEU A 382 -4.37 6.07 21.39
C LEU A 382 -3.80 6.50 20.05
N THR A 383 -4.60 6.39 19.01
CA THR A 383 -4.31 7.01 17.72
C THR A 383 -4.24 8.53 17.87
N HIS A 384 -3.63 9.21 16.90
CA HIS A 384 -3.56 10.66 16.89
C HIS A 384 -4.96 11.30 16.98
N LYS A 385 -5.94 10.73 16.26
CA LYS A 385 -7.32 11.21 16.25
C LYS A 385 -8.03 11.00 17.58
N GLU A 386 -7.85 9.85 18.22
CA GLU A 386 -8.39 9.60 19.57
C GLU A 386 -7.79 10.57 20.59
N THR A 387 -6.48 10.81 20.53
CA THR A 387 -5.80 11.78 21.38
C THR A 387 -6.39 13.19 21.21
N LEU A 388 -6.59 13.63 19.96
CA LEU A 388 -7.23 14.92 19.68
C LEU A 388 -8.67 15.00 20.20
N HIS A 389 -9.45 13.94 20.03
CA HIS A 389 -10.81 13.87 20.54
C HIS A 389 -10.84 13.98 22.08
N LEU A 390 -9.90 13.32 22.76
CA LEU A 390 -9.76 13.39 24.21
C LEU A 390 -9.44 14.83 24.68
N ILE A 391 -8.51 15.53 24.01
CA ILE A 391 -8.18 16.93 24.30
C ILE A 391 -9.40 17.86 24.12
N GLN A 392 -10.26 17.57 23.13
CA GLN A 392 -11.43 18.39 22.82
C GLN A 392 -12.58 18.18 23.81
N THR A 393 -12.71 16.99 24.39
CA THR A 393 -13.86 16.59 25.21
C THR A 393 -13.61 16.71 26.72
N LEU A 394 -12.36 16.63 27.17
CA LEU A 394 -12.04 16.69 28.59
C LEU A 394 -12.37 18.05 29.23
N PRO A 395 -12.84 18.06 30.49
CA PRO A 395 -13.18 19.27 31.23
C PRO A 395 -11.94 20.13 31.49
N ARG A 396 -12.11 21.45 31.45
CA ARG A 396 -11.05 22.43 31.74
C ARG A 396 -11.04 22.79 33.23
N PRO A 397 -9.88 23.06 33.86
CA PRO A 397 -8.54 23.18 33.28
C PRO A 397 -7.91 21.83 32.92
N LEU A 398 -7.23 21.72 31.77
CA LEU A 398 -6.36 20.57 31.53
C LEU A 398 -5.07 20.78 32.31
N ILE A 399 -4.79 19.89 33.26
CA ILE A 399 -3.55 19.96 34.04
C ILE A 399 -2.66 18.84 33.51
N LEU A 400 -1.80 19.20 32.55
CA LEU A 400 -0.97 18.20 31.89
C LEU A 400 0.32 18.00 32.69
N ARG A 401 0.40 16.95 33.51
CA ARG A 401 1.53 16.66 34.42
C ARG A 401 2.40 15.55 33.86
N GLN A 402 3.64 15.86 33.50
CA GLN A 402 4.62 14.98 32.85
C GLN A 402 4.11 14.42 31.51
N ASP A 403 3.26 15.22 30.86
CA ASP A 403 2.48 14.84 29.71
C ASP A 403 3.19 15.18 28.39
N PHE A 404 4.15 16.10 28.42
CA PHE A 404 5.00 16.41 27.28
C PHE A 404 6.40 15.89 27.48
N CYS A 405 6.86 15.14 26.49
CA CYS A 405 8.25 14.80 26.33
C CYS A 405 8.90 15.73 25.30
N CYS A 406 10.14 16.17 25.55
CA CYS A 406 10.98 16.82 24.55
C CYS A 406 12.10 15.86 24.11
N PRO A 407 11.89 15.02 23.09
CA PRO A 407 12.86 14.03 22.67
C PRO A 407 14.18 14.67 22.17
N PRO A 408 15.30 13.93 22.16
CA PRO A 408 16.56 14.41 21.61
C PRO A 408 16.41 14.87 20.15
N GLY A 409 17.23 15.85 19.72
CA GLY A 409 17.12 16.44 18.37
C GLY A 409 17.27 15.45 17.19
N THR A 410 17.85 14.28 17.42
CA THR A 410 17.96 13.20 16.41
C THR A 410 16.71 12.33 16.30
N TRP A 411 15.80 12.37 17.29
CA TRP A 411 14.64 11.49 17.37
C TRP A 411 13.58 11.82 16.33
N LEU A 412 13.14 13.08 16.24
CA LEU A 412 12.08 13.48 15.31
C LEU A 412 12.47 13.24 13.84
N PRO A 413 13.71 13.55 13.39
CA PRO A 413 14.18 13.16 12.06
C PRO A 413 14.14 11.64 11.82
N ALA A 414 14.52 10.82 12.82
CA ALA A 414 14.48 9.36 12.70
C ALA A 414 13.04 8.84 12.60
N LEU A 415 12.12 9.36 13.41
CA LEU A 415 10.70 9.02 13.35
C LEU A 415 10.08 9.42 12.01
N LYS A 416 10.36 10.63 11.50
CA LYS A 416 9.90 11.08 10.18
C LYS A 416 10.44 10.20 9.05
N LYS A 417 11.68 9.71 9.18
CA LYS A 417 12.27 8.75 8.24
C LYS A 417 11.54 7.40 8.28
N GLN A 418 11.20 6.88 9.46
CA GLN A 418 10.36 5.68 9.58
C GLN A 418 8.96 5.89 8.97
N LEU A 419 8.36 7.07 9.14
CA LEU A 419 7.06 7.37 8.55
C LEU A 419 7.07 7.27 7.01
N GLN A 420 8.14 7.76 6.38
CA GLN A 420 8.34 7.65 4.94
C GLN A 420 8.43 6.19 4.47
N ARG A 421 9.03 5.31 5.28
CA ARG A 421 9.10 3.88 5.02
C ARG A 421 7.73 3.19 5.14
N ASP A 422 7.02 3.45 6.23
CA ASP A 422 5.90 2.62 6.68
C ASP A 422 4.52 3.14 6.25
N SER A 423 4.43 4.38 5.74
CA SER A 423 3.14 4.99 5.41
C SER A 423 3.15 5.98 4.24
N ARG A 424 4.30 6.61 3.95
CA ARG A 424 4.44 7.65 2.89
C ARG A 424 5.56 7.28 1.92
N VAL A 425 5.37 6.21 1.14
CA VAL A 425 6.34 5.84 0.10
C VAL A 425 6.26 6.89 -1.01
N SER A 426 7.20 7.82 -1.10
CA SER A 426 7.28 8.73 -2.23
C SER A 426 8.05 8.05 -3.37
N GLN A 427 7.37 7.63 -4.44
CA GLN A 427 8.01 7.09 -5.65
C GLN A 427 8.05 8.13 -6.78
N SER A 428 9.14 8.17 -7.55
CA SER A 428 9.23 8.94 -8.80
C SER A 428 9.01 8.01 -9.99
N HIS A 429 8.07 8.34 -10.88
CA HIS A 429 7.84 7.60 -12.12
C HIS A 429 8.41 8.35 -13.33
N SER A 430 8.99 7.60 -14.27
CA SER A 430 9.24 8.08 -15.63
C SER A 430 8.09 7.60 -16.52
N VAL A 431 7.26 8.52 -17.01
CA VAL A 431 6.26 8.23 -18.05
C VAL A 431 6.72 8.94 -19.32
N ALA A 432 6.89 8.18 -20.40
CA ALA A 432 7.33 8.71 -21.70
C ALA A 432 8.64 9.54 -21.64
N GLY A 433 9.60 9.15 -20.78
CA GLY A 433 10.89 9.83 -20.66
C GLY A 433 10.86 11.16 -19.89
N ARG A 434 9.70 11.54 -19.32
CA ARG A 434 9.59 12.63 -18.34
C ARG A 434 9.46 12.03 -16.94
N ASN A 435 10.36 12.43 -16.05
CA ASN A 435 10.25 12.11 -14.63
C ASN A 435 9.13 12.98 -14.03
N GLU A 436 7.90 12.45 -14.02
CA GLU A 436 6.82 13.04 -13.24
C GLU A 436 6.87 12.49 -11.82
N ARG A 437 7.01 13.40 -10.86
CA ARG A 437 7.01 13.09 -9.43
C ARG A 437 5.55 12.85 -9.01
N ILE A 438 5.01 11.68 -9.34
CA ILE A 438 3.69 11.27 -8.84
C ILE A 438 3.93 10.65 -7.46
N GLU A 439 3.65 11.40 -6.39
CA GLU A 439 3.65 10.90 -5.02
C GLU A 439 2.55 9.84 -4.84
N ARG A 440 2.82 8.60 -5.25
CA ARG A 440 1.93 7.47 -4.97
C ARG A 440 2.32 6.86 -3.65
N HIS A 441 1.40 6.85 -2.68
CA HIS A 441 1.56 6.31 -1.33
C HIS A 441 1.75 4.78 -1.26
N GLU A 442 2.14 4.15 -2.37
CA GLU A 442 2.03 2.71 -2.60
C GLU A 442 3.32 2.14 -3.21
N ILE A 443 3.69 0.92 -2.81
CA ILE A 443 4.66 0.09 -3.49
C ILE A 443 4.03 -0.35 -4.82
N PHE A 444 4.49 0.26 -5.90
CA PHE A 444 3.94 0.00 -7.24
C PHE A 444 4.10 -1.47 -7.65
N VAL A 445 2.98 -2.05 -8.06
CA VAL A 445 2.90 -3.34 -8.74
C VAL A 445 2.43 -3.10 -10.17
N PRO A 446 3.18 -3.58 -11.19
CA PRO A 446 2.74 -3.52 -12.58
C PRO A 446 1.36 -4.14 -12.80
N GLU A 447 0.58 -3.57 -13.72
CA GLU A 447 -0.76 -4.07 -14.02
C GLU A 447 -0.76 -5.54 -14.47
N GLU A 448 0.23 -5.93 -15.29
CA GLU A 448 0.42 -7.31 -15.73
C GLU A 448 0.53 -8.29 -14.55
N ASP A 449 1.21 -7.90 -13.48
CA ASP A 449 1.40 -8.73 -12.28
C ASP A 449 0.14 -8.83 -11.40
N ARG A 450 -0.81 -7.89 -11.58
CA ARG A 450 -2.09 -7.88 -10.86
C ARG A 450 -3.13 -8.72 -11.59
N VAL A 451 -3.16 -8.68 -12.91
CA VAL A 451 -4.20 -9.35 -13.73
C VAL A 451 -3.79 -10.71 -14.30
N SER A 452 -2.52 -11.11 -14.13
CA SER A 452 -1.98 -12.40 -14.59
C SER A 452 -1.27 -13.15 -13.46
N PHE A 453 -0.89 -14.40 -13.73
CA PHE A 453 -0.08 -15.20 -12.81
C PHE A 453 1.43 -15.02 -13.03
N LYS A 454 1.90 -14.06 -13.84
CA LYS A 454 3.34 -13.91 -14.16
C LYS A 454 4.21 -13.62 -12.94
N LYS A 455 3.74 -12.81 -11.99
CA LYS A 455 4.47 -12.57 -10.74
C LYS A 455 4.62 -13.86 -9.94
N PHE A 456 3.54 -14.65 -9.86
CA PHE A 456 3.55 -15.96 -9.21
C PHE A 456 4.45 -16.96 -9.94
N GLU A 457 4.40 -17.01 -11.26
CA GLU A 457 5.27 -17.84 -12.10
C GLU A 457 6.74 -17.52 -11.85
N ARG A 458 7.15 -16.25 -11.96
CA ARG A 458 8.54 -15.83 -11.69
C ARG A 458 8.98 -16.23 -10.29
N LYS A 459 8.10 -16.03 -9.29
CA LYS A 459 8.37 -16.39 -7.91
C LYS A 459 8.54 -17.91 -7.75
N MET A 460 7.67 -18.72 -8.34
CA MET A 460 7.77 -20.18 -8.30
C MET A 460 9.02 -20.69 -9.00
N LEU A 461 9.38 -20.15 -10.17
CA LEU A 461 10.61 -20.52 -10.88
C LEU A 461 11.88 -20.18 -10.07
N HIS A 462 11.83 -19.15 -9.24
CA HIS A 462 12.91 -18.83 -8.31
C HIS A 462 12.96 -19.77 -7.09
N ILE A 463 11.81 -20.14 -6.53
CA ILE A 463 11.73 -20.92 -5.29
C ILE A 463 11.91 -22.43 -5.51
N ILE A 464 11.44 -23.00 -6.62
CA ILE A 464 11.54 -24.44 -6.91
C ILE A 464 13.00 -24.97 -6.86
N PRO A 465 14.02 -24.25 -7.33
CA PRO A 465 15.42 -24.61 -7.10
C PRO A 465 15.82 -24.72 -5.62
N CYS A 466 15.22 -23.91 -4.75
CA CYS A 466 15.50 -23.87 -3.31
C CYS A 466 14.74 -24.96 -2.53
N PHE A 467 13.65 -25.51 -3.07
CA PHE A 467 12.90 -26.55 -2.37
C PHE A 467 13.69 -27.85 -2.20
N PRO A 468 13.53 -28.55 -1.05
CA PRO A 468 14.00 -29.93 -0.88
C PRO A 468 13.45 -30.86 -1.97
N ASP A 469 14.17 -31.96 -2.20
CA ASP A 469 13.83 -32.92 -3.25
C ASP A 469 12.46 -33.57 -3.01
N GLU A 470 12.15 -34.00 -1.78
CA GLU A 470 10.84 -34.58 -1.46
C GLU A 470 9.70 -33.56 -1.61
N VAL A 471 9.91 -32.28 -1.26
CA VAL A 471 8.89 -31.23 -1.49
C VAL A 471 8.56 -31.10 -2.98
N CYS A 472 9.57 -31.16 -3.86
CA CYS A 472 9.37 -31.15 -5.31
C CYS A 472 8.63 -32.40 -5.81
N ASP A 473 8.97 -33.58 -5.28
CA ASP A 473 8.32 -34.83 -5.64
C ASP A 473 6.83 -34.83 -5.20
N MET A 474 6.55 -34.33 -4.00
CA MET A 474 5.21 -34.24 -3.46
C MET A 474 4.35 -33.22 -4.20
N LEU A 475 4.86 -32.02 -4.48
CA LEU A 475 4.15 -31.02 -5.27
C LEU A 475 3.81 -31.55 -6.66
N ARG A 476 4.76 -32.26 -7.30
CA ARG A 476 4.49 -32.92 -8.59
C ARG A 476 3.40 -33.97 -8.49
N ARG A 477 3.38 -34.79 -7.43
CA ARG A 477 2.32 -35.78 -7.21
C ARG A 477 0.97 -35.12 -6.99
N ASP A 478 0.94 -34.01 -6.24
CA ASP A 478 -0.29 -33.29 -5.92
C ASP A 478 -0.92 -32.64 -7.17
N LEU A 479 -0.10 -31.97 -7.99
CA LEU A 479 -0.53 -31.44 -9.29
C LEU A 479 -0.98 -32.51 -10.28
N GLY A 480 -0.56 -33.77 -10.09
CA GLY A 480 -1.00 -34.92 -10.89
C GLY A 480 -2.35 -35.52 -10.47
N ARG A 481 -2.93 -35.06 -9.35
CA ARG A 481 -4.22 -35.54 -8.86
C ARG A 481 -5.37 -34.75 -9.48
N THR A 482 -6.50 -35.41 -9.71
CA THR A 482 -7.75 -34.71 -10.06
C THR A 482 -8.19 -33.82 -8.91
N PRO A 483 -8.56 -32.55 -9.15
CA PRO A 483 -9.01 -31.64 -8.10
C PRO A 483 -10.25 -32.22 -7.40
N MET A 484 -10.15 -32.45 -6.10
CA MET A 484 -11.30 -32.80 -5.25
C MET A 484 -11.91 -31.52 -4.64
N PRO A 485 -13.22 -31.50 -4.35
CA PRO A 485 -13.86 -30.38 -3.68
C PRO A 485 -13.26 -30.15 -2.28
N ALA A 486 -13.23 -28.87 -1.86
CA ALA A 486 -12.50 -28.39 -0.68
C ALA A 486 -12.91 -29.03 0.67
N ASP A 487 -14.06 -29.70 0.74
CA ASP A 487 -14.63 -30.26 1.97
C ASP A 487 -14.35 -31.76 2.21
N GLU A 488 -13.79 -32.50 1.24
CA GLU A 488 -13.50 -33.93 1.40
C GLU A 488 -12.00 -34.21 1.59
N SER A 489 -11.59 -34.28 2.86
CA SER A 489 -10.35 -34.88 3.38
C SER A 489 -9.07 -34.70 2.55
N THR A 490 -8.28 -33.70 2.96
CA THR A 490 -6.82 -33.59 2.85
C THR A 490 -6.11 -34.96 2.74
N PRO A 491 -5.08 -35.15 1.90
CA PRO A 491 -4.04 -36.12 2.25
C PRO A 491 -3.56 -35.74 3.66
N CYS A 492 -3.63 -36.69 4.58
CA CYS A 492 -3.46 -36.47 6.02
C CYS A 492 -2.23 -35.60 6.29
N ILE A 493 -2.40 -34.44 6.95
CA ILE A 493 -1.31 -33.56 7.41
C ILE A 493 -0.21 -34.37 8.15
N PHE A 494 -0.61 -35.48 8.76
CA PHE A 494 0.26 -36.44 9.43
C PHE A 494 1.24 -37.20 8.50
N ASP A 495 0.91 -37.51 7.25
CA ASP A 495 1.83 -38.26 6.37
C ASP A 495 2.91 -37.33 5.77
N PHE A 496 2.55 -36.07 5.49
CA PHE A 496 3.41 -35.09 4.82
C PHE A 496 4.64 -34.71 5.67
N GLY A 497 4.41 -34.30 6.91
CA GLY A 497 5.50 -33.90 7.82
C GLY A 497 6.36 -35.07 8.28
N VAL A 498 5.78 -36.26 8.39
CA VAL A 498 6.49 -37.48 8.79
C VAL A 498 7.49 -37.89 7.71
N LEU A 499 7.10 -37.88 6.42
CA LEU A 499 7.99 -38.27 5.32
C LEU A 499 9.18 -37.31 5.17
N LEU A 500 8.94 -36.00 5.17
CA LEU A 500 10.01 -34.99 5.07
C LEU A 500 10.95 -35.04 6.29
N THR A 501 10.39 -35.21 7.50
CA THR A 501 11.20 -35.34 8.72
C THR A 501 11.96 -36.67 8.75
N GLN A 502 11.41 -37.76 8.21
CA GLN A 502 12.09 -39.05 8.08
C GLN A 502 13.27 -38.94 7.10
N GLU A 503 13.09 -38.29 5.96
CA GLU A 503 14.17 -38.02 5.00
C GLU A 503 15.31 -37.26 5.68
N TRP A 504 15.01 -36.14 6.34
CA TRP A 504 16.02 -35.34 7.03
C TRP A 504 16.69 -36.04 8.21
N ARG A 505 16.00 -36.96 8.89
CA ARG A 505 16.62 -37.80 9.94
C ARG A 505 17.51 -38.90 9.37
N SER A 506 17.22 -39.37 8.15
CA SER A 506 18.00 -40.41 7.47
C SER A 506 19.24 -39.88 6.76
N ASN A 507 19.23 -38.59 6.41
CA ASN A 507 20.36 -37.89 5.81
C ASN A 507 21.37 -37.41 6.87
N ASP A 508 22.62 -37.32 6.45
CA ASP A 508 23.70 -36.69 7.21
C ASP A 508 23.28 -35.24 7.57
N PRO A 509 23.42 -34.78 8.83
CA PRO A 509 23.03 -33.42 9.23
C PRO A 509 23.59 -32.31 8.33
N GLU A 510 24.79 -32.50 7.77
CA GLU A 510 25.43 -31.58 6.82
C GLU A 510 24.76 -31.55 5.43
N LYS A 511 23.91 -32.53 5.12
CA LYS A 511 23.25 -32.70 3.80
C LYS A 511 21.77 -32.34 3.80
N ILE A 512 21.18 -31.96 4.94
CA ILE A 512 19.75 -31.61 5.05
C ILE A 512 19.36 -30.44 4.11
N LEU A 513 20.27 -29.48 3.93
CA LEU A 513 20.05 -28.31 3.08
C LEU A 513 20.38 -28.58 1.60
N ILE A 514 21.02 -29.70 1.26
CA ILE A 514 21.52 -30.01 -0.08
C ILE A 514 20.45 -30.74 -0.88
N GLY A 515 20.08 -30.21 -2.04
CA GLY A 515 19.20 -30.85 -3.02
C GLY A 515 19.95 -31.31 -4.27
N ASN A 516 19.34 -32.22 -5.02
CA ASN A 516 19.91 -32.81 -6.24
C ASN A 516 19.05 -32.48 -7.46
N ALA A 517 19.60 -32.47 -8.67
CA ALA A 517 18.81 -32.24 -9.89
C ALA A 517 17.81 -33.39 -10.19
N THR A 518 16.63 -33.40 -9.57
CA THR A 518 15.60 -34.44 -9.75
C THR A 518 14.76 -34.25 -11.01
N GLY A 519 14.17 -35.35 -11.50
CA GLY A 519 13.21 -35.31 -12.61
C GLY A 519 11.95 -34.51 -12.27
N SER A 520 11.50 -34.55 -11.01
CA SER A 520 10.35 -33.78 -10.54
C SER A 520 10.62 -32.29 -10.55
N ARG A 521 11.81 -31.84 -10.12
CA ARG A 521 12.17 -30.42 -10.19
C ARG A 521 12.17 -29.90 -11.63
N LYS A 522 12.75 -30.66 -12.57
CA LYS A 522 12.72 -30.30 -14.00
C LYS A 522 11.29 -30.23 -14.56
N PHE A 523 10.43 -31.17 -14.15
CA PHE A 523 9.02 -31.17 -14.53
C PHE A 523 8.29 -29.92 -14.01
N LEU A 524 8.45 -29.59 -12.73
CA LEU A 524 7.83 -28.41 -12.13
C LEU A 524 8.32 -27.12 -12.82
N MET A 525 9.64 -26.95 -12.98
CA MET A 525 10.20 -25.78 -13.66
C MET A 525 9.64 -25.61 -15.08
N SER A 526 9.55 -26.69 -15.85
CA SER A 526 8.96 -26.64 -17.20
C SER A 526 7.44 -26.43 -17.20
N GLY A 527 6.75 -26.84 -16.12
CA GLY A 527 5.31 -26.67 -15.96
C GLY A 527 4.95 -25.22 -15.65
N TYR A 528 5.60 -24.62 -14.66
CA TYR A 528 5.37 -23.22 -14.30
C TYR A 528 5.83 -22.24 -15.38
N SER A 529 6.91 -22.52 -16.12
CA SER A 529 7.33 -21.65 -17.24
C SER A 529 6.34 -21.62 -18.41
N LYS A 530 5.31 -22.46 -18.38
CA LYS A 530 4.26 -22.58 -19.40
C LYS A 530 2.88 -22.48 -18.75
N LEU A 531 2.79 -21.72 -17.65
CA LEU A 531 1.54 -21.57 -16.89
C LEU A 531 0.46 -20.90 -17.74
N GLU A 532 0.84 -19.91 -18.57
CA GLU A 532 -0.08 -19.22 -19.49
C GLU A 532 -0.59 -20.09 -20.64
N ASP A 533 0.13 -21.16 -21.01
CA ASP A 533 -0.25 -22.07 -22.11
C ASP A 533 -1.37 -23.05 -21.71
N GLN A 534 -1.73 -23.11 -20.42
CA GLN A 534 -2.79 -23.98 -19.91
C GLN A 534 -4.19 -23.47 -20.31
N PRO A 535 -5.20 -24.36 -20.45
CA PRO A 535 -6.53 -23.98 -20.94
C PRO A 535 -7.25 -22.95 -20.05
N ASP A 536 -6.96 -22.93 -18.76
CA ASP A 536 -7.48 -22.00 -17.74
C ASP A 536 -6.47 -20.89 -17.39
N LYS A 537 -5.45 -20.70 -18.22
CA LYS A 537 -4.28 -19.83 -17.96
C LYS A 537 -3.54 -20.19 -16.66
N GLY A 538 -3.65 -21.45 -16.23
CA GLY A 538 -2.92 -21.99 -15.08
C GLY A 538 -3.59 -21.73 -13.72
N GLU A 539 -4.84 -21.28 -13.69
CA GLU A 539 -5.56 -21.01 -12.44
C GLU A 539 -5.62 -22.23 -11.52
N GLN A 540 -6.02 -23.40 -12.02
CA GLN A 540 -6.12 -24.62 -11.21
C GLN A 540 -4.77 -25.01 -10.64
N VAL A 541 -3.70 -24.88 -11.43
CA VAL A 541 -2.32 -25.15 -10.98
C VAL A 541 -1.97 -24.20 -9.84
N VAL A 542 -2.27 -22.90 -9.96
CA VAL A 542 -2.01 -21.92 -8.91
C VAL A 542 -2.80 -22.23 -7.64
N LEU A 543 -4.11 -22.51 -7.75
CA LEU A 543 -4.95 -22.81 -6.59
C LEU A 543 -4.53 -24.11 -5.88
N GLN A 544 -4.19 -25.16 -6.63
CA GLN A 544 -3.63 -26.40 -6.06
C GLN A 544 -2.28 -26.15 -5.37
N THR A 545 -1.42 -25.35 -6.01
CA THR A 545 -0.11 -24.99 -5.44
C THR A 545 -0.27 -24.22 -4.14
N LEU A 546 -1.15 -23.21 -4.07
CA LEU A 546 -1.40 -22.46 -2.85
C LEU A 546 -1.93 -23.36 -1.72
N ASN A 547 -2.80 -24.30 -2.05
CA ASN A 547 -3.27 -25.31 -1.08
C ASN A 547 -2.16 -26.21 -0.57
N PHE A 548 -1.27 -26.66 -1.46
CA PHE A 548 -0.08 -27.43 -1.07
C PHE A 548 0.86 -26.61 -0.17
N ILE A 549 1.17 -25.37 -0.56
CA ILE A 549 2.05 -24.47 0.19
C ILE A 549 1.46 -24.14 1.56
N ARG A 550 0.12 -24.03 1.69
CA ARG A 550 -0.55 -23.91 3.00
C ARG A 550 -0.20 -25.08 3.92
N GLN A 551 -0.30 -26.32 3.42
CA GLN A 551 0.01 -27.51 4.22
C GLN A 551 1.50 -27.56 4.59
N LEU A 552 2.38 -27.20 3.65
CA LEU A 552 3.82 -27.09 3.89
C LEU A 552 4.13 -26.08 5.01
N ALA A 553 3.53 -24.88 4.95
CA ALA A 553 3.71 -23.83 5.95
C ALA A 553 3.24 -24.28 7.34
N LEU A 554 2.04 -24.89 7.44
CA LEU A 554 1.51 -25.40 8.71
C LEU A 554 2.41 -26.50 9.30
N MET A 555 2.95 -27.40 8.48
CA MET A 555 3.89 -28.41 8.93
C MET A 555 5.17 -27.78 9.49
N CYS A 556 5.73 -26.80 8.77
CA CYS A 556 6.93 -26.08 9.20
C CYS A 556 6.71 -25.32 10.52
N ALA A 557 5.50 -24.83 10.77
CA ALA A 557 5.12 -24.15 12.01
C ALA A 557 5.12 -25.07 13.25
N THR A 558 4.89 -26.39 13.08
CA THR A 558 4.82 -27.34 14.21
C THR A 558 6.20 -27.68 14.80
N ASN A 559 6.29 -27.62 16.14
CA ASN A 559 7.45 -28.01 16.95
C ASN A 559 8.72 -27.15 16.79
N ILE A 560 8.59 -25.83 16.59
CA ILE A 560 9.72 -24.90 16.73
C ILE A 560 9.88 -24.57 18.23
N PRO A 561 10.97 -24.98 18.93
CA PRO A 561 11.12 -24.83 20.38
C PRO A 561 11.21 -23.38 20.85
N GLU A 562 10.63 -23.07 22.00
CA GLU A 562 10.73 -21.75 22.67
C GLU A 562 12.16 -21.40 23.09
N ASP A 563 13.00 -22.39 23.41
CA ASP A 563 14.37 -22.18 23.91
C ASP A 563 15.34 -21.56 22.88
N ILE A 564 14.99 -21.59 21.59
CA ILE A 564 15.74 -20.94 20.50
C ILE A 564 15.38 -19.45 20.39
N ALA A 565 14.27 -19.04 21.01
CA ALA A 565 13.69 -17.70 20.88
C ALA A 565 14.04 -16.76 22.05
N LEU A 566 14.74 -17.22 23.10
CA LEU A 566 14.87 -16.45 24.34
C LEU A 566 16.15 -15.62 24.53
N ASN A 567 17.04 -15.55 23.54
CA ASN A 567 18.19 -14.64 23.63
C ASN A 567 18.28 -13.73 22.40
N THR A 568 17.77 -12.51 22.58
CA THR A 568 17.93 -11.35 21.69
C THR A 568 17.23 -11.45 20.34
N VAL A 569 16.53 -10.38 19.99
CA VAL A 569 15.71 -10.09 18.78
C VAL A 569 16.49 -10.21 17.45
N LYS A 570 17.66 -10.87 17.41
CA LYS A 570 18.67 -10.75 16.35
C LYS A 570 19.37 -12.05 15.94
N GLU A 571 19.10 -13.18 16.60
CA GLU A 571 19.82 -14.43 16.31
C GLU A 571 18.94 -15.46 15.59
N LEU A 572 19.47 -15.96 14.47
CA LEU A 572 18.90 -17.02 13.63
C LEU A 572 18.75 -18.30 14.47
N PRO A 573 17.77 -19.19 14.19
CA PRO A 573 17.75 -20.53 14.80
C PRO A 573 19.13 -21.18 14.70
N SER A 574 19.67 -21.69 15.81
CA SER A 574 21.05 -22.16 15.83
C SER A 574 21.28 -23.28 14.81
N LYS A 575 22.41 -23.23 14.08
CA LYS A 575 22.82 -24.30 13.15
C LYS A 575 22.99 -25.66 13.87
N ASP A 576 22.97 -25.69 15.20
CA ASP A 576 22.97 -26.89 16.04
C ASP A 576 21.71 -27.76 15.86
N SER A 577 20.63 -27.20 15.29
CA SER A 577 19.38 -27.91 14.99
C SER A 577 19.00 -27.79 13.48
N PRO A 578 19.72 -28.48 12.58
CA PRO A 578 19.60 -28.26 11.13
C PRO A 578 18.19 -28.50 10.57
N ILE A 579 17.41 -29.40 11.18
CA ILE A 579 16.01 -29.64 10.80
C ILE A 579 15.13 -28.42 11.10
N GLN A 580 15.33 -27.75 12.23
CA GLN A 580 14.50 -26.61 12.63
C GLN A 580 14.85 -25.37 11.82
N TYR A 581 16.14 -25.18 11.53
CA TYR A 581 16.59 -24.15 10.61
C TYR A 581 16.01 -24.35 9.19
N ALA A 582 16.02 -25.59 8.68
CA ALA A 582 15.40 -25.92 7.40
C ALA A 582 13.88 -25.66 7.38
N LYS A 583 13.17 -26.01 8.46
CA LYS A 583 11.74 -25.71 8.62
C LYS A 583 11.46 -24.21 8.60
N TRP A 584 12.27 -23.42 9.30
CA TRP A 584 12.13 -21.96 9.32
C TRP A 584 12.32 -21.35 7.93
N LEU A 585 13.38 -21.73 7.20
CA LEU A 585 13.60 -21.27 5.81
C LEU A 585 12.43 -21.61 4.88
N LEU A 586 11.87 -22.82 5.01
CA LEU A 586 10.69 -23.23 4.22
C LEU A 586 9.43 -22.46 4.57
N LEU A 587 9.26 -22.09 5.84
CA LEU A 587 8.14 -21.25 6.27
C LEU A 587 8.25 -19.86 5.64
N GLU A 588 9.42 -19.23 5.71
CA GLU A 588 9.66 -17.91 5.08
C GLU A 588 9.44 -17.94 3.57
N LEU A 589 9.91 -19.00 2.89
CA LEU A 589 9.61 -19.21 1.46
C LEU A 589 8.11 -19.34 1.20
N SER A 590 7.40 -20.10 2.03
CA SER A 590 5.96 -20.32 1.88
C SER A 590 5.18 -19.01 2.07
N LEU A 591 5.52 -18.21 3.08
CA LEU A 591 4.93 -16.88 3.31
C LEU A 591 5.24 -15.93 2.15
N ASN A 592 6.46 -15.98 1.60
CA ASN A 592 6.84 -15.16 0.44
C ASN A 592 6.05 -15.51 -0.83
N ILE A 593 5.67 -16.79 -1.02
CA ILE A 593 4.76 -17.21 -2.10
C ILE A 593 3.37 -16.59 -1.89
N PHE A 594 2.84 -16.65 -0.66
CA PHE A 594 1.54 -16.06 -0.35
C PHE A 594 1.54 -14.54 -0.51
N GLU A 595 2.61 -13.84 -0.11
CA GLU A 595 2.75 -12.40 -0.32
C GLU A 595 2.76 -12.04 -1.82
N ALA A 596 3.42 -12.85 -2.66
CA ALA A 596 3.39 -12.68 -4.11
C ALA A 596 1.99 -12.94 -4.71
N ALA A 597 1.29 -13.96 -4.21
CA ALA A 597 -0.07 -14.32 -4.65
C ALA A 597 -1.15 -13.33 -4.19
N ALA A 598 -0.96 -12.67 -3.04
CA ALA A 598 -1.92 -11.70 -2.49
C ALA A 598 -2.14 -10.48 -3.40
N VAL A 599 -1.20 -10.20 -4.30
CA VAL A 599 -1.26 -9.08 -5.25
C VAL A 599 -2.16 -9.35 -6.47
N ILE A 600 -2.54 -10.61 -6.69
CA ILE A 600 -3.28 -11.04 -7.87
C ILE A 600 -4.77 -10.72 -7.70
N GLU A 601 -5.30 -9.91 -8.62
CA GLU A 601 -6.68 -9.38 -8.63
C GLU A 601 -7.70 -10.37 -9.22
N LYS A 602 -7.58 -11.64 -8.81
CA LYS A 602 -8.55 -12.69 -9.19
C LYS A 602 -9.28 -13.19 -7.96
N SER A 603 -10.62 -13.14 -8.03
CA SER A 603 -11.47 -13.41 -6.87
C SER A 603 -11.33 -14.83 -6.30
N THR A 604 -10.97 -15.82 -7.12
CA THR A 604 -10.72 -17.18 -6.63
C THR A 604 -9.37 -17.30 -5.93
N THR A 605 -8.37 -16.55 -6.39
CA THR A 605 -7.00 -16.63 -5.88
C THR A 605 -6.87 -16.00 -4.50
N TRP A 606 -7.33 -14.76 -4.34
CA TRP A 606 -7.22 -14.07 -3.06
C TRP A 606 -8.09 -14.71 -1.95
N ASP A 607 -9.19 -15.40 -2.25
CA ASP A 607 -10.04 -16.11 -1.26
C ASP A 607 -9.23 -17.26 -0.66
N VAL A 608 -8.57 -18.04 -1.52
CA VAL A 608 -7.65 -19.11 -1.09
C VAL A 608 -6.45 -18.54 -0.33
N VAL A 609 -5.89 -17.39 -0.75
CA VAL A 609 -4.79 -16.73 -0.02
C VAL A 609 -5.25 -16.29 1.37
N VAL A 610 -6.42 -15.66 1.49
CA VAL A 610 -6.99 -15.22 2.78
C VAL A 610 -7.26 -16.41 3.69
N GLU A 611 -7.94 -17.45 3.20
CA GLU A 611 -8.22 -18.65 3.99
C GLU A 611 -6.91 -19.32 4.45
N SER A 612 -5.92 -19.42 3.56
CA SER A 612 -4.62 -20.02 3.86
C SER A 612 -3.85 -19.22 4.89
N LEU A 613 -3.73 -17.90 4.70
CA LEU A 613 -3.02 -17.03 5.61
C LEU A 613 -3.73 -16.93 6.96
N LYS A 614 -5.08 -16.92 7.02
CA LYS A 614 -5.83 -16.97 8.30
C LYS A 614 -5.49 -18.24 9.08
N LYS A 615 -5.43 -19.39 8.39
CA LYS A 615 -5.09 -20.68 9.02
C LYS A 615 -3.64 -20.69 9.52
N ILE A 616 -2.68 -20.27 8.68
CA ILE A 616 -1.27 -20.18 9.06
C ILE A 616 -1.10 -19.20 10.24
N ALA A 617 -1.67 -18.00 10.14
CA ALA A 617 -1.61 -16.98 11.17
C ALA A 617 -2.23 -17.41 12.51
N SER A 618 -3.19 -18.33 12.51
CA SER A 618 -3.80 -18.86 13.75
C SER A 618 -2.90 -19.92 14.41
N ASP A 619 -2.25 -20.77 13.61
CA ASP A 619 -1.52 -21.94 14.11
C ASP A 619 -0.02 -21.69 14.33
N LEU A 620 0.53 -20.57 13.85
CA LEU A 620 1.94 -20.20 14.08
C LEU A 620 2.24 -20.01 15.58
N PRO A 621 3.43 -20.36 16.07
CA PRO A 621 3.89 -19.97 17.41
C PRO A 621 3.98 -18.44 17.58
N ASP A 622 3.74 -17.91 18.78
CA ASP A 622 3.67 -16.46 19.04
C ASP A 622 4.94 -15.71 18.62
N PHE A 623 6.12 -16.25 18.89
CA PHE A 623 7.38 -15.60 18.53
C PHE A 623 7.57 -15.51 17.00
N VAL A 624 7.27 -16.57 16.25
CA VAL A 624 7.34 -16.57 14.78
C VAL A 624 6.30 -15.62 14.23
N PHE A 625 5.09 -15.68 14.78
CA PHE A 625 3.99 -14.83 14.39
C PHE A 625 4.38 -13.35 14.48
N GLN A 626 4.91 -12.90 15.63
CA GLN A 626 5.28 -11.51 15.88
C GLN A 626 6.36 -10.98 14.94
N GLN A 627 7.28 -11.83 14.48
CA GLN A 627 8.37 -11.44 13.58
C GLN A 627 7.97 -11.41 12.10
N THR A 628 6.94 -12.17 11.71
CA THR A 628 6.63 -12.42 10.29
C THR A 628 5.33 -11.75 9.85
N ILE A 629 4.22 -12.05 10.52
CA ILE A 629 2.87 -11.69 10.05
C ILE A 629 2.62 -10.16 10.12
N PRO A 630 2.93 -9.44 11.21
CA PRO A 630 2.75 -7.99 11.27
C PRO A 630 3.53 -7.24 10.17
N ALA A 631 4.79 -7.61 9.95
CA ALA A 631 5.62 -7.01 8.91
C ALA A 631 5.06 -7.30 7.50
N MET A 632 4.56 -8.52 7.25
CA MET A 632 3.89 -8.85 6.00
C MET A 632 2.63 -8.00 5.77
N ILE A 633 1.80 -7.79 6.80
CA ILE A 633 0.60 -6.95 6.71
C ILE A 633 0.98 -5.49 6.43
N ALA A 634 2.02 -4.97 7.08
CA ALA A 634 2.53 -3.62 6.81
C ALA A 634 2.89 -3.45 5.33
N ARG A 635 3.59 -4.43 4.73
CA ARG A 635 3.92 -4.44 3.29
C ARG A 635 2.69 -4.55 2.40
N LEU A 636 1.81 -5.52 2.67
CA LEU A 636 0.58 -5.74 1.90
C LEU A 636 -0.35 -4.53 1.89
N SER A 637 -0.38 -3.76 3.00
CA SER A 637 -1.18 -2.54 3.12
C SER A 637 -0.71 -1.41 2.19
N LEU A 638 0.53 -1.47 1.71
CA LEU A 638 1.13 -0.45 0.87
C LEU A 638 1.26 -0.89 -0.59
N TYR A 639 1.03 -2.15 -0.96
CA TYR A 639 1.05 -2.51 -2.38
C TYR A 639 -0.06 -1.81 -3.16
N SER A 640 0.22 -1.42 -4.41
CA SER A 640 -0.77 -0.76 -5.29
C SER A 640 -1.87 -1.68 -5.82
N SER A 641 -1.89 -2.94 -5.39
CA SER A 641 -2.97 -3.88 -5.70
C SER A 641 -4.05 -3.79 -4.62
N PRO A 642 -5.32 -3.54 -4.99
CA PRO A 642 -6.45 -3.60 -4.06
C PRO A 642 -6.53 -4.96 -3.35
N SER A 643 -6.22 -6.06 -4.05
CA SER A 643 -6.28 -7.41 -3.49
C SER A 643 -5.33 -7.62 -2.32
N SER A 644 -4.09 -7.10 -2.40
CA SER A 644 -3.15 -7.21 -1.28
C SER A 644 -3.62 -6.44 -0.05
N ARG A 645 -4.24 -5.27 -0.24
CA ARG A 645 -4.77 -4.46 0.87
C ARG A 645 -6.00 -5.10 1.51
N ILE A 646 -6.81 -5.80 0.71
CA ILE A 646 -7.95 -6.57 1.21
C ILE A 646 -7.48 -7.79 2.00
N VAL A 647 -6.42 -8.48 1.54
CA VAL A 647 -5.78 -9.56 2.31
C VAL A 647 -5.24 -9.04 3.64
N ALA A 648 -4.59 -7.86 3.65
CA ALA A 648 -4.13 -7.21 4.89
C ALA A 648 -5.27 -6.92 5.88
N LEU A 649 -6.39 -6.38 5.39
CA LEU A 649 -7.60 -6.15 6.21
C LEU A 649 -8.17 -7.45 6.76
N ALA A 650 -8.24 -8.51 5.94
CA ALA A 650 -8.83 -9.78 6.34
C ALA A 650 -8.05 -10.50 7.47
N LEU A 651 -6.74 -10.27 7.57
CA LEU A 651 -5.90 -10.85 8.63
C LEU A 651 -5.93 -10.05 9.94
N LEU A 652 -6.44 -8.82 9.90
CA LEU A 652 -6.30 -7.86 10.98
C LEU A 652 -6.87 -8.34 12.33
N PRO A 653 -8.07 -8.96 12.42
CA PRO A 653 -8.59 -9.44 13.70
C PRO A 653 -7.68 -10.47 14.39
N ILE A 654 -7.15 -11.44 13.64
CA ILE A 654 -6.20 -12.45 14.15
C ILE A 654 -4.94 -11.78 14.67
N VAL A 655 -4.45 -10.77 13.96
CA VAL A 655 -3.22 -10.06 14.33
C VAL A 655 -3.41 -9.24 15.59
N TYR A 656 -4.52 -8.52 15.71
CA TYR A 656 -4.83 -7.75 16.91
C TYR A 656 -4.86 -8.60 18.17
N LYS A 657 -5.44 -9.79 18.09
CA LYS A 657 -5.50 -10.74 19.20
C LYS A 657 -4.11 -11.16 19.73
N ARG A 658 -3.08 -11.08 18.89
CA ARG A 658 -1.72 -11.63 19.15
C ARG A 658 -0.62 -10.57 19.27
N VAL A 659 -0.94 -9.29 19.10
CA VAL A 659 0.02 -8.18 19.22
C VAL A 659 -0.35 -7.23 20.36
N GLN A 660 0.63 -6.53 20.89
CA GLN A 660 0.47 -5.60 22.02
C GLN A 660 1.28 -4.32 21.79
N GLY A 661 1.07 -3.32 22.66
CA GLY A 661 1.80 -2.06 22.64
C GLY A 661 1.57 -1.22 21.39
N ASP A 662 2.60 -0.48 20.96
CA ASP A 662 2.54 0.50 19.88
C ASP A 662 2.05 -0.10 18.54
N MET A 663 2.30 -1.38 18.30
CA MET A 663 1.81 -2.11 17.12
C MET A 663 0.29 -1.99 16.96
N THR A 664 -0.46 -2.06 18.06
CA THR A 664 -1.94 -1.96 18.06
C THR A 664 -2.43 -0.57 17.64
N VAL A 665 -1.60 0.46 17.82
CA VAL A 665 -1.91 1.83 17.40
C VAL A 665 -1.60 2.01 15.93
N GLN A 666 -0.44 1.52 15.49
CA GLN A 666 -0.03 1.56 14.08
C GLN A 666 -1.01 0.81 13.17
N LEU A 667 -1.47 -0.36 13.61
CA LEU A 667 -2.47 -1.14 12.87
C LEU A 667 -3.83 -0.41 12.77
N ARG A 668 -4.22 0.40 13.76
CA ARG A 668 -5.48 1.17 13.74
C ARG A 668 -5.33 2.37 12.80
N GLY A 669 -4.16 3.01 12.82
CA GLY A 669 -3.79 4.04 11.85
C GLY A 669 -3.76 3.50 10.41
N MET A 670 -3.21 2.30 10.19
CA MET A 670 -3.27 1.59 8.90
C MET A 670 -4.71 1.35 8.46
N TYR A 671 -5.57 0.81 9.34
CA TYR A 671 -6.97 0.55 9.01
C TYR A 671 -7.73 1.84 8.64
N ASP A 672 -7.52 2.95 9.37
CA ASP A 672 -8.11 4.25 9.04
C ASP A 672 -7.67 4.73 7.64
N ARG A 673 -6.39 4.57 7.28
CA ARG A 673 -5.92 4.88 5.91
C ARG A 673 -6.61 4.01 4.86
N LEU A 674 -6.76 2.70 5.10
CA LEU A 674 -7.41 1.78 4.16
C LEU A 674 -8.92 2.01 4.04
N LEU A 675 -9.58 2.60 5.05
CA LEU A 675 -10.95 3.09 4.92
C LEU A 675 -11.09 4.37 4.09
N GLN A 676 -9.98 4.99 3.69
CA GLN A 676 -9.95 6.15 2.77
C GLN A 676 -9.27 5.79 1.44
N ASP A 677 -9.09 4.49 1.17
CA ASP A 677 -8.46 3.99 -0.05
C ASP A 677 -9.24 4.43 -1.30
N GLU A 678 -8.54 4.74 -2.38
CA GLU A 678 -9.16 5.10 -3.66
C GLU A 678 -10.07 3.99 -4.20
N ALA A 679 -9.70 2.72 -3.99
CA ALA A 679 -10.46 1.57 -4.46
C ALA A 679 -11.64 1.27 -3.50
N PRO A 680 -12.92 1.41 -3.95
CA PRO A 680 -14.08 1.16 -3.08
C PRO A 680 -14.15 -0.28 -2.56
N LEU A 681 -13.57 -1.23 -3.29
CA LEU A 681 -13.48 -2.64 -2.86
C LEU A 681 -12.68 -2.80 -1.56
N VAL A 682 -11.64 -1.99 -1.34
CA VAL A 682 -10.81 -2.02 -0.13
C VAL A 682 -11.61 -1.46 1.05
N ARG A 683 -12.26 -0.31 0.87
CA ARG A 683 -13.12 0.29 1.89
C ARG A 683 -14.29 -0.63 2.28
N ARG A 684 -14.87 -1.33 1.30
CA ARG A 684 -15.89 -2.37 1.50
C ARG A 684 -15.37 -3.53 2.35
N ALA A 685 -14.15 -4.02 2.09
CA ALA A 685 -13.54 -5.06 2.90
C ALA A 685 -13.29 -4.57 4.34
N GLY A 686 -12.90 -3.31 4.51
CA GLY A 686 -12.78 -2.67 5.81
C GLY A 686 -14.10 -2.71 6.59
N ALA A 687 -15.20 -2.27 5.96
CA ALA A 687 -16.54 -2.33 6.55
C ALA A 687 -16.94 -3.76 6.96
N HIS A 688 -16.62 -4.76 6.13
CA HIS A 688 -16.91 -6.17 6.43
C HIS A 688 -16.15 -6.69 7.66
N VAL A 689 -14.89 -6.32 7.84
CA VAL A 689 -14.03 -6.80 8.93
C VAL A 689 -14.28 -6.08 10.27
N LEU A 690 -14.84 -4.87 10.23
CA LEU A 690 -14.97 -4.00 11.41
C LEU A 690 -15.64 -4.66 12.63
N PRO A 691 -16.75 -5.42 12.51
CA PRO A 691 -17.39 -6.04 13.67
C PRO A 691 -16.50 -7.04 14.41
N GLU A 692 -15.82 -7.92 13.66
CA GLU A 692 -14.89 -8.91 14.22
C GLU A 692 -13.69 -8.21 14.86
N LEU A 693 -13.17 -7.17 14.20
CA LEU A 693 -12.07 -6.37 14.74
C LEU A 693 -12.45 -5.62 16.03
N ALA A 694 -13.66 -5.08 16.12
CA ALA A 694 -14.14 -4.39 17.30
C ALA A 694 -14.18 -5.28 18.55
N LEU A 695 -14.51 -6.57 18.39
CA LEU A 695 -14.47 -7.56 19.47
C LEU A 695 -13.03 -7.74 19.99
N GLU A 696 -12.07 -7.93 19.09
CA GLU A 696 -10.67 -8.19 19.46
C GLU A 696 -9.98 -6.95 20.05
N LEU A 697 -10.39 -5.74 19.63
CA LEU A 697 -9.86 -4.49 20.18
C LEU A 697 -10.34 -4.19 21.62
N GLY A 698 -11.48 -4.73 22.02
CA GLY A 698 -12.05 -4.52 23.36
C GLY A 698 -12.64 -3.11 23.60
N PRO A 699 -13.09 -2.82 24.84
CA PRO A 699 -13.94 -1.67 25.16
C PRO A 699 -13.29 -0.30 24.91
N ASN A 700 -11.98 -0.21 25.08
CA ASN A 700 -11.22 1.05 24.95
C ASN A 700 -11.28 1.61 23.51
N SER A 701 -11.54 0.75 22.52
CA SER A 701 -11.62 1.13 21.11
C SER A 701 -13.01 1.54 20.63
N SER A 702 -14.02 1.51 21.50
CA SER A 702 -15.43 1.78 21.12
C SER A 702 -15.62 3.13 20.41
N SER A 703 -14.93 4.18 20.87
CA SER A 703 -14.96 5.50 20.22
C SER A 703 -14.36 5.47 18.82
N TRP A 704 -13.24 4.77 18.63
CA TRP A 704 -12.62 4.57 17.33
C TRP A 704 -13.51 3.76 16.39
N THR A 705 -14.12 2.67 16.87
CA THR A 705 -15.06 1.85 16.10
C THR A 705 -16.23 2.69 15.58
N LEU A 706 -16.81 3.53 16.43
CA LEU A 706 -17.89 4.45 16.04
C LEU A 706 -17.44 5.46 14.98
N GLN A 707 -16.23 6.00 15.09
CA GLN A 707 -15.67 6.88 14.06
C GLN A 707 -15.45 6.16 12.73
N MET A 708 -15.07 4.88 12.75
CA MET A 708 -14.94 4.08 11.53
C MET A 708 -16.32 3.80 10.90
N LEU A 709 -17.33 3.48 11.72
CA LEU A 709 -18.72 3.31 11.27
C LEU A 709 -19.28 4.59 10.62
N ASP A 710 -19.00 5.76 11.21
CA ASP A 710 -19.47 7.04 10.68
C ASP A 710 -18.88 7.33 9.29
N LYS A 711 -17.59 7.05 9.10
CA LYS A 711 -16.91 7.19 7.80
C LYS A 711 -17.51 6.28 6.73
N ILE A 712 -17.69 4.99 7.02
CA ILE A 712 -18.23 4.06 6.01
C ILE A 712 -19.72 4.32 5.74
N SER A 713 -20.47 4.85 6.71
CA SER A 713 -21.89 5.21 6.55
C SER A 713 -22.08 6.46 5.67
N SER A 714 -21.08 7.33 5.64
CA SER A 714 -21.06 8.56 4.82
C SER A 714 -20.19 8.43 3.55
N ASP A 715 -19.80 7.21 3.17
CA ASP A 715 -18.93 6.97 2.03
C ASP A 715 -19.56 7.44 0.70
N PRO A 716 -18.79 8.04 -0.23
CA PRO A 716 -19.31 8.43 -1.54
C PRO A 716 -19.86 7.25 -2.36
N SER A 717 -19.33 6.04 -2.17
CA SER A 717 -19.77 4.83 -2.87
C SER A 717 -20.97 4.19 -2.17
N ASP A 718 -22.06 4.02 -2.91
CA ASP A 718 -23.26 3.29 -2.50
C ASP A 718 -22.94 1.84 -2.10
N LEU A 719 -22.00 1.18 -2.80
CA LEU A 719 -21.57 -0.18 -2.46
C LEU A 719 -20.88 -0.26 -1.09
N VAL A 720 -20.17 0.79 -0.66
CA VAL A 720 -19.55 0.83 0.67
C VAL A 720 -20.61 1.11 1.73
N ARG A 721 -21.52 2.07 1.50
CA ARG A 721 -22.65 2.34 2.41
C ARG A 721 -23.57 1.14 2.59
N LEU A 722 -23.76 0.33 1.55
CA LEU A 722 -24.47 -0.95 1.63
C LEU A 722 -23.80 -1.89 2.65
N TYR A 723 -22.47 -1.98 2.63
CA TYR A 723 -21.72 -2.77 3.62
C TYR A 723 -21.67 -2.09 5.00
N ALA A 724 -21.78 -0.76 5.08
CA ALA A 724 -21.87 -0.04 6.35
C ALA A 724 -23.12 -0.46 7.15
N VAL A 725 -24.27 -0.66 6.49
CA VAL A 725 -25.48 -1.20 7.15
C VAL A 725 -25.17 -2.49 7.90
N LYS A 726 -24.48 -3.40 7.21
CA LYS A 726 -24.11 -4.70 7.77
C LYS A 726 -23.07 -4.57 8.90
N ALA A 727 -22.11 -3.65 8.75
CA ALA A 727 -21.12 -3.35 9.78
C ALA A 727 -21.78 -2.79 11.06
N ILE A 728 -22.78 -1.92 10.92
CA ILE A 728 -23.56 -1.39 12.05
C ILE A 728 -24.32 -2.51 12.75
N ALA A 729 -24.98 -3.40 12.00
CA ALA A 729 -25.68 -4.55 12.57
C ALA A 729 -24.72 -5.45 13.35
N GLY A 730 -23.61 -5.86 12.73
CA GLY A 730 -22.60 -6.69 13.40
C GLY A 730 -21.95 -6.01 14.62
N CYS A 731 -21.72 -4.68 14.57
CA CYS A 731 -21.25 -3.93 15.73
C CYS A 731 -22.30 -3.83 16.85
N GLY A 732 -23.58 -3.80 16.47
CA GLY A 732 -24.72 -3.88 17.41
C GLY A 732 -24.70 -5.17 18.23
N ASP A 733 -24.22 -6.28 17.66
CA ASP A 733 -24.08 -7.56 18.35
C ASP A 733 -22.72 -7.70 19.07
N ALA A 734 -21.67 -7.11 18.52
CA ALA A 734 -20.32 -7.19 19.06
C ALA A 734 -20.09 -6.32 20.31
N LEU A 735 -20.46 -5.03 20.23
CA LEU A 735 -20.17 -4.05 21.29
C LEU A 735 -20.80 -4.39 22.65
N PRO A 736 -22.04 -4.94 22.74
CA PRO A 736 -22.60 -5.39 24.01
C PRO A 736 -21.79 -6.46 24.75
N GLN A 737 -20.91 -7.18 24.06
CA GLN A 737 -20.08 -8.25 24.66
C GLN A 737 -18.85 -7.69 25.37
N ILE A 738 -18.39 -6.50 24.97
CA ILE A 738 -17.14 -5.91 25.46
C ILE A 738 -17.36 -4.63 26.28
N VAL A 739 -18.50 -3.94 26.10
CA VAL A 739 -18.79 -2.64 26.75
C VAL A 739 -19.79 -2.80 27.90
N ALA A 740 -19.57 -2.04 28.99
CA ALA A 740 -20.50 -1.96 30.11
C ALA A 740 -21.86 -1.33 29.71
N GLU A 741 -22.93 -1.68 30.41
CA GLU A 741 -24.31 -1.31 30.03
C GLU A 741 -24.55 0.20 29.92
N ASP A 742 -23.98 1.02 30.83
CA ASP A 742 -24.13 2.47 30.81
C ASP A 742 -23.48 3.11 29.57
N GLN A 743 -22.28 2.64 29.20
CA GLN A 743 -21.56 3.11 28.02
C GLN A 743 -22.21 2.59 26.73
N LEU A 744 -22.73 1.37 26.74
CA LEU A 744 -23.47 0.80 25.63
C LEU A 744 -24.66 1.68 25.26
N GLN A 745 -25.41 2.22 26.24
CA GLN A 745 -26.53 3.12 25.93
C GLN A 745 -26.08 4.38 25.17
N LEU A 746 -24.94 4.97 25.51
CA LEU A 746 -24.40 6.13 24.81
C LEU A 746 -23.96 5.78 23.38
N ILE A 747 -23.29 4.64 23.21
CA ILE A 747 -22.89 4.11 21.90
C ILE A 747 -24.12 3.92 21.00
N LEU A 748 -25.18 3.29 21.52
CA LEU A 748 -26.42 3.07 20.78
C LEU A 748 -27.08 4.40 20.35
N CYS A 749 -27.06 5.42 21.21
CA CYS A 749 -27.51 6.77 20.83
C CYS A 749 -26.69 7.37 19.67
N GLN A 750 -25.41 7.03 19.56
CA GLN A 750 -24.53 7.49 18.47
C GLN A 750 -24.71 6.66 17.19
N LEU A 751 -25.15 5.41 17.28
CA LEU A 751 -25.47 4.59 16.11
C LEU A 751 -26.74 5.06 15.38
N LEU A 752 -27.72 5.58 16.12
CA LEU A 752 -29.02 5.97 15.55
C LEU A 752 -28.93 7.02 14.44
N PRO A 753 -28.18 8.14 14.55
CA PRO A 753 -28.00 9.07 13.44
C PRO A 753 -27.48 8.44 12.14
N MET A 754 -26.56 7.46 12.24
CA MET A 754 -26.05 6.73 11.09
C MET A 754 -27.14 5.88 10.45
N ILE A 755 -27.92 5.16 11.26
CA ILE A 755 -29.07 4.36 10.81
C ILE A 755 -30.11 5.26 10.13
N ASN A 756 -30.46 6.39 10.72
CA ASN A 756 -31.41 7.34 10.15
C ASN A 756 -30.97 7.79 8.75
N THR A 757 -29.67 8.07 8.58
CA THR A 757 -29.08 8.48 7.30
C THR A 757 -29.20 7.37 6.26
N LEU A 758 -28.91 6.12 6.63
CA LEU A 758 -28.98 4.96 5.74
C LEU A 758 -30.42 4.56 5.38
N VAL A 759 -31.40 4.81 6.27
CA VAL A 759 -32.83 4.55 6.00
C VAL A 759 -33.35 5.44 4.88
N VAL A 760 -32.88 6.69 4.80
CA VAL A 760 -33.28 7.66 3.77
C VAL A 760 -32.23 7.85 2.68
N ASP A 761 -31.31 6.87 2.52
CA ASP A 761 -30.23 6.94 1.55
C ASP A 761 -30.78 7.21 0.13
N SER A 762 -30.05 7.99 -0.65
CA SER A 762 -30.39 8.25 -2.05
C SER A 762 -30.48 6.96 -2.88
N ASP A 763 -29.62 5.98 -2.59
CA ASP A 763 -29.57 4.73 -3.32
C ASP A 763 -30.54 3.69 -2.73
N TRP A 764 -31.38 3.12 -3.59
CA TRP A 764 -32.41 2.17 -3.16
C TRP A 764 -31.83 0.82 -2.74
N GLN A 765 -30.64 0.44 -3.19
CA GLN A 765 -29.96 -0.81 -2.78
C GLN A 765 -29.50 -0.70 -1.33
N VAL A 766 -29.00 0.46 -0.91
CA VAL A 766 -28.68 0.73 0.51
C VAL A 766 -29.96 0.66 1.35
N ARG A 767 -31.05 1.29 0.89
CA ARG A 767 -32.37 1.19 1.56
C ARG A 767 -32.93 -0.24 1.58
N THR A 768 -32.66 -1.04 0.57
CA THR A 768 -33.03 -2.46 0.54
C THR A 768 -32.22 -3.26 1.56
N GLN A 769 -30.92 -2.97 1.68
CA GLN A 769 -30.04 -3.63 2.63
C GLN A 769 -30.42 -3.31 4.07
N ILE A 770 -30.76 -2.05 4.40
CA ILE A 770 -31.19 -1.70 5.76
C ILE A 770 -32.51 -2.37 6.13
N VAL A 771 -33.50 -2.41 5.22
CA VAL A 771 -34.73 -3.18 5.45
C VAL A 771 -34.44 -4.64 5.75
N THR A 772 -33.49 -5.23 5.02
CA THR A 772 -33.15 -6.65 5.18
C THR A 772 -32.46 -6.92 6.52
N CYS A 773 -31.59 -6.01 6.98
CA CYS A 773 -30.90 -6.10 8.27
C CYS A 773 -31.70 -5.56 9.47
N LEU A 774 -32.92 -5.02 9.28
CA LEU A 774 -33.70 -4.45 10.38
C LEU A 774 -33.93 -5.42 11.56
N PRO A 775 -34.21 -6.72 11.38
CA PRO A 775 -34.34 -7.65 12.50
C PRO A 775 -33.05 -7.75 13.34
N GLU A 776 -31.88 -7.82 12.69
CA GLU A 776 -30.57 -7.86 13.34
C GLU A 776 -30.28 -6.54 14.08
N LEU A 777 -30.53 -5.41 13.41
CA LEU A 777 -30.38 -4.07 14.01
C LEU A 777 -31.26 -3.90 15.25
N VAL A 778 -32.50 -4.36 15.20
CA VAL A 778 -33.42 -4.30 16.35
C VAL A 778 -32.95 -5.19 17.49
N ALA A 779 -32.45 -6.38 17.19
CA ALA A 779 -31.88 -7.28 18.19
C ALA A 779 -30.66 -6.65 18.89
N GLY A 780 -29.68 -6.14 18.13
CA GLY A 780 -28.45 -5.56 18.68
C GLY A 780 -28.65 -4.24 19.44
N ILE A 781 -29.56 -3.38 18.97
CA ILE A 781 -29.86 -2.09 19.63
C ILE A 781 -30.76 -2.28 20.88
N GLY A 782 -31.52 -3.38 20.91
CA GLY A 782 -32.35 -3.76 22.05
C GLY A 782 -33.64 -2.94 22.19
N PRO A 783 -34.38 -3.16 23.30
CA PRO A 783 -35.79 -2.76 23.40
C PRO A 783 -36.04 -1.25 23.44
N LYS A 784 -35.05 -0.44 23.87
CA LYS A 784 -35.19 1.00 24.12
C LYS A 784 -35.53 1.80 22.86
N PHE A 785 -35.04 1.39 21.69
CA PHE A 785 -35.21 2.12 20.43
C PHE A 785 -36.09 1.38 19.41
N THR A 786 -36.80 0.35 19.85
CA THR A 786 -37.74 -0.42 19.02
C THR A 786 -38.79 0.46 18.36
N ASP A 787 -39.26 1.51 19.05
CA ASP A 787 -40.24 2.44 18.50
C ASP A 787 -39.72 3.15 17.25
N VAL A 788 -38.48 3.67 17.31
CA VAL A 788 -37.80 4.34 16.21
C VAL A 788 -37.56 3.37 15.05
N MET A 789 -37.13 2.14 15.33
CA MET A 789 -36.90 1.12 14.30
C MET A 789 -38.18 0.69 13.59
N VAL A 790 -39.29 0.59 14.33
CA VAL A 790 -40.60 0.32 13.73
C VAL A 790 -41.02 1.49 12.85
N ASP A 791 -40.82 2.73 13.26
CA ASP A 791 -41.13 3.89 12.41
C ASP A 791 -40.31 3.89 11.11
N HIS A 792 -39.02 3.55 11.17
CA HIS A 792 -38.19 3.35 9.97
C HIS A 792 -38.75 2.25 9.06
N TYR A 793 -39.10 1.08 9.62
CA TYR A 793 -39.73 0.00 8.86
C TYR A 793 -41.02 0.46 8.16
N LEU A 794 -41.89 1.16 8.88
CA LEU A 794 -43.14 1.69 8.33
C LEU A 794 -42.91 2.69 7.21
N GLY A 795 -41.88 3.54 7.31
CA GLY A 795 -41.45 4.41 6.22
C GLY A 795 -41.02 3.62 4.98
N LEU A 796 -40.19 2.60 5.17
CA LEU A 796 -39.65 1.75 4.10
C LEU A 796 -40.72 0.89 3.42
N THR A 797 -41.82 0.54 4.11
CA THR A 797 -42.98 -0.12 3.46
C THR A 797 -43.66 0.76 2.41
N LYS A 798 -43.42 2.08 2.45
CA LYS A 798 -44.01 3.07 1.53
C LYS A 798 -42.97 3.61 0.55
N ASP A 799 -41.82 2.96 0.41
CA ASP A 799 -40.74 3.42 -0.47
C ASP A 799 -41.21 3.58 -1.92
N VAL A 800 -40.65 4.56 -2.61
CA VAL A 800 -40.92 4.81 -4.03
C VAL A 800 -40.48 3.64 -4.91
N ASN A 801 -39.38 2.97 -4.53
CA ASN A 801 -38.83 1.84 -5.25
C ASN A 801 -39.51 0.53 -4.81
N MET A 802 -39.97 -0.25 -5.78
CA MET A 802 -40.65 -1.52 -5.51
C MET A 802 -39.76 -2.56 -4.84
N GLU A 803 -38.45 -2.59 -5.11
CA GLU A 803 -37.54 -3.59 -4.55
C GLU A 803 -37.37 -3.42 -3.03
N VAL A 804 -37.36 -2.17 -2.54
CA VAL A 804 -37.37 -1.88 -1.11
C VAL A 804 -38.67 -2.39 -0.47
N ARG A 805 -39.82 -2.17 -1.13
CA ARG A 805 -41.11 -2.70 -0.65
C ARG A 805 -41.19 -4.23 -0.71
N VAL A 806 -40.57 -4.87 -1.70
CA VAL A 806 -40.41 -6.33 -1.79
C VAL A 806 -39.60 -6.84 -0.60
N ALA A 807 -38.47 -6.20 -0.27
CA ALA A 807 -37.69 -6.55 0.90
C ALA A 807 -38.49 -6.36 2.20
N ALA A 808 -39.25 -5.25 2.31
CA ALA A 808 -40.07 -4.98 3.50
C ALA A 808 -41.16 -6.04 3.70
N ALA A 809 -41.79 -6.51 2.62
CA ALA A 809 -42.75 -7.60 2.63
C ALA A 809 -42.11 -8.92 3.12
N LYS A 810 -40.89 -9.25 2.65
CA LYS A 810 -40.17 -10.45 3.08
C LYS A 810 -39.76 -10.40 4.55
N THR A 811 -39.33 -9.24 5.04
CA THR A 811 -38.71 -9.10 6.36
C THR A 811 -39.70 -8.82 7.49
N GLY A 812 -40.90 -8.29 7.21
CA GLY A 812 -41.78 -7.76 8.25
C GLY A 812 -42.17 -8.74 9.35
N PHE A 813 -42.46 -10.01 9.01
CA PHE A 813 -42.77 -11.02 10.03
C PHE A 813 -41.55 -11.46 10.85
N ALA A 814 -40.35 -11.45 10.25
CA ALA A 814 -39.11 -11.68 11.00
C ALA A 814 -38.86 -10.56 12.01
N LEU A 815 -39.11 -9.30 11.62
CA LEU A 815 -39.07 -8.16 12.53
C LEU A 815 -40.07 -8.32 13.69
N CYS A 816 -41.32 -8.72 13.40
CA CYS A 816 -42.30 -9.00 14.46
C CYS A 816 -41.81 -10.07 15.45
N LYS A 817 -41.17 -11.13 14.97
CA LYS A 817 -40.61 -12.19 15.81
C LYS A 817 -39.52 -11.65 16.76
N VAL A 818 -38.61 -10.82 16.26
CA VAL A 818 -37.56 -10.19 17.09
C VAL A 818 -38.16 -9.27 18.14
N LEU A 819 -39.16 -8.46 17.80
CA LEU A 819 -39.84 -7.57 18.77
C LEU A 819 -40.48 -8.34 19.92
N VAL A 820 -41.09 -9.50 19.63
CA VAL A 820 -41.67 -10.38 20.65
C VAL A 820 -40.56 -11.05 21.47
N ALA A 821 -39.49 -11.52 20.83
CA ALA A 821 -38.36 -12.14 21.53
C ALA A 821 -37.68 -11.18 22.52
N LEU A 822 -37.42 -9.94 22.11
CA LEU A 822 -36.84 -8.90 22.99
C LEU A 822 -37.74 -8.58 24.18
N ALA A 823 -39.06 -8.65 24.02
CA ALA A 823 -39.99 -8.48 25.13
C ALA A 823 -39.86 -9.62 26.15
N SER A 824 -39.73 -10.86 25.67
CA SER A 824 -39.51 -12.04 26.53
C SER A 824 -38.16 -11.99 27.27
N GLU A 825 -37.08 -11.56 26.60
CA GLU A 825 -35.75 -11.43 27.20
C GLU A 825 -35.65 -10.30 28.24
N SER A 826 -36.48 -9.27 28.13
CA SER A 826 -36.53 -8.22 29.16
C SER A 826 -37.04 -8.74 30.52
N GLU A 827 -37.68 -9.92 30.54
CA GLU A 827 -38.21 -10.57 31.74
C GLU A 827 -37.34 -11.73 32.24
N GLY A 828 -36.46 -12.29 31.40
CA GLY A 828 -35.54 -13.38 31.74
C GLY A 828 -34.08 -13.00 31.47
N ARG A 829 -33.19 -13.14 32.47
CA ARG A 829 -31.75 -12.82 32.40
C ARG A 829 -31.13 -13.26 31.04
N ARG A 830 -30.59 -12.31 30.26
CA ARG A 830 -29.97 -12.49 28.92
C ARG A 830 -29.38 -13.89 28.74
N SER A 831 -30.02 -14.75 27.94
CA SER A 831 -29.38 -15.97 27.44
C SER A 831 -28.54 -15.58 26.23
N SER A 832 -27.23 -15.78 26.32
CA SER A 832 -26.22 -15.37 25.36
C SER A 832 -26.18 -16.20 24.08
N THR A 833 -27.33 -16.50 23.46
CA THR A 833 -27.44 -17.48 22.37
C THR A 833 -27.95 -16.88 21.05
N PHE A 834 -27.42 -15.71 20.67
CA PHE A 834 -27.39 -15.30 19.26
C PHE A 834 -25.93 -15.26 18.79
N VAL A 835 -25.32 -16.44 18.65
CA VAL A 835 -24.06 -16.59 17.91
C VAL A 835 -24.45 -16.87 16.46
N THR A 836 -24.55 -15.82 15.64
CA THR A 836 -24.51 -15.98 14.19
C THR A 836 -23.04 -16.02 13.75
N PRO A 837 -22.61 -17.04 12.97
CA PRO A 837 -21.27 -17.09 12.39
C PRO A 837 -21.17 -16.06 11.23
N PRO A 838 -20.00 -15.87 10.59
CA PRO A 838 -19.71 -14.67 9.79
C PRO A 838 -20.68 -14.47 8.64
N MET A 839 -20.78 -13.20 8.25
CA MET A 839 -21.60 -12.65 7.17
C MET A 839 -21.34 -13.30 5.81
N ASP A 840 -21.92 -14.47 5.60
CA ASP A 840 -22.38 -14.94 4.30
C ASP A 840 -23.59 -15.85 4.52
N ASN A 841 -24.64 -15.58 3.76
CA ASN A 841 -25.98 -16.20 3.79
C ASN A 841 -27.04 -15.49 4.65
N LEU A 842 -27.74 -14.54 4.02
CA LEU A 842 -29.13 -14.16 4.35
C LEU A 842 -30.13 -15.34 4.32
N GLN A 843 -29.68 -16.54 3.96
CA GLN A 843 -30.45 -17.79 4.00
C GLN A 843 -30.27 -18.60 5.30
N ARG A 844 -29.47 -18.12 6.27
CA ARG A 844 -29.16 -18.87 7.51
C ARG A 844 -29.66 -18.25 8.82
N LEU A 845 -30.68 -17.40 8.77
CA LEU A 845 -31.70 -17.43 9.82
C LEU A 845 -32.52 -18.72 9.63
N SER A 846 -31.86 -19.89 9.74
CA SER A 846 -32.55 -21.13 10.07
C SER A 846 -33.07 -20.90 11.48
N LEU A 847 -34.27 -20.34 11.52
CA LEU A 847 -35.13 -20.26 12.68
C LEU A 847 -35.23 -21.68 13.21
N ASP A 848 -34.44 -22.01 14.25
CA ASP A 848 -34.65 -23.23 15.01
C ASP A 848 -36.13 -23.24 15.41
N SER A 849 -36.84 -24.24 14.90
CA SER A 849 -38.28 -24.40 14.97
C SER A 849 -38.75 -24.89 16.35
N SER A 850 -37.99 -24.62 17.42
CA SER A 850 -38.11 -25.37 18.68
C SER A 850 -38.23 -24.53 19.95
N THR A 851 -38.44 -23.21 19.88
CA THR A 851 -38.46 -22.38 21.11
C THR A 851 -39.63 -21.41 21.29
N LEU A 852 -40.72 -21.57 20.54
CA LEU A 852 -42.00 -20.96 20.91
C LEU A 852 -43.04 -22.08 20.98
N ASP A 853 -42.95 -22.90 22.03
CA ASP A 853 -43.97 -23.89 22.35
C ASP A 853 -45.34 -23.20 22.42
N ASP A 854 -46.34 -23.83 21.80
CA ASP A 854 -47.75 -23.42 21.65
C ASP A 854 -48.52 -23.32 23.00
N GLU A 855 -47.80 -23.28 24.13
CA GLU A 855 -48.33 -23.35 25.50
C GLU A 855 -47.81 -22.24 26.44
N CYS A 856 -47.46 -21.06 25.92
CA CYS A 856 -47.22 -19.90 26.80
C CYS A 856 -48.22 -18.77 26.54
N GLU A 857 -49.42 -18.92 27.10
CA GLU A 857 -50.14 -17.77 27.67
C GLU A 857 -49.26 -17.16 28.77
N SER A 858 -48.22 -16.44 28.38
CA SER A 858 -47.56 -15.54 29.30
C SER A 858 -48.48 -14.34 29.48
N ASP A 859 -49.15 -14.27 30.64
CA ASP A 859 -49.85 -13.09 31.16
C ASP A 859 -48.92 -11.87 31.40
N SER A 860 -47.75 -11.87 30.77
CA SER A 860 -46.78 -10.80 30.83
C SER A 860 -47.35 -9.54 30.17
N PRO A 861 -47.40 -8.41 30.88
CA PRO A 861 -47.80 -7.14 30.30
C PRO A 861 -46.81 -6.65 29.23
N VAL A 862 -45.53 -7.07 29.29
CA VAL A 862 -44.48 -6.65 28.36
C VAL A 862 -44.63 -7.36 27.03
N ILE A 863 -44.83 -8.68 27.06
CA ILE A 863 -45.10 -9.49 25.87
C ILE A 863 -46.42 -9.05 25.23
N ALA A 864 -47.47 -8.83 26.02
CA ALA A 864 -48.75 -8.31 25.53
C ALA A 864 -48.59 -6.96 24.80
N LYS A 865 -47.76 -6.05 25.32
CA LYS A 865 -47.44 -4.76 24.68
C LYS A 865 -46.72 -4.94 23.35
N ALA A 866 -45.77 -5.87 23.26
CA ALA A 866 -45.06 -6.17 22.01
C ALA A 866 -46.01 -6.71 20.92
N TYR A 867 -46.88 -7.66 21.27
CA TYR A 867 -47.91 -8.14 20.35
C TYR A 867 -48.91 -7.05 19.97
N ALA A 868 -49.33 -6.20 20.92
CA ALA A 868 -50.18 -5.05 20.61
C ALA A 868 -49.51 -4.12 19.59
N LYS A 869 -48.20 -3.87 19.73
CA LYS A 869 -47.44 -3.08 18.76
C LYS A 869 -47.38 -3.72 17.38
N VAL A 870 -47.13 -5.03 17.30
CA VAL A 870 -47.20 -5.80 16.05
C VAL A 870 -48.56 -5.64 15.38
N THR A 871 -49.64 -5.89 16.13
CA THR A 871 -51.01 -5.82 15.62
C THR A 871 -51.43 -4.42 15.20
N GLN A 872 -51.05 -3.38 15.96
CA GLN A 872 -51.51 -2.01 15.73
C GLN A 872 -50.66 -1.25 14.71
N SER A 873 -49.39 -1.61 14.53
CA SER A 873 -48.44 -0.87 13.68
C SER A 873 -48.00 -1.66 12.46
N ILE A 874 -47.47 -2.87 12.64
CA ILE A 874 -46.81 -3.62 11.57
C ILE A 874 -47.80 -4.38 10.69
N LEU A 875 -48.79 -5.08 11.28
CA LEU A 875 -49.78 -5.83 10.49
C LEU A 875 -50.58 -4.95 9.51
N PRO A 876 -51.02 -3.73 9.86
CA PRO A 876 -51.67 -2.83 8.92
C PRO A 876 -50.76 -2.44 7.73
N ALA A 877 -49.46 -2.24 7.97
CA ALA A 877 -48.51 -1.95 6.90
C ALA A 877 -48.30 -3.17 5.98
N LEU A 878 -48.18 -4.37 6.54
CA LEU A 878 -48.11 -5.62 5.79
C LEU A 878 -49.39 -5.88 4.97
N PHE A 879 -50.56 -5.55 5.52
CA PHE A 879 -51.82 -5.61 4.78
C PHE A 879 -51.89 -4.58 3.65
N ALA A 880 -51.28 -3.40 3.81
CA ALA A 880 -51.15 -2.45 2.70
C ALA A 880 -50.27 -3.02 1.58
N LEU A 881 -49.16 -3.69 1.90
CA LEU A 881 -48.29 -4.37 0.93
C LEU A 881 -48.99 -5.53 0.20
N SER A 882 -49.96 -6.21 0.84
CA SER A 882 -50.76 -7.24 0.15
C SER A 882 -51.74 -6.66 -0.89
N LYS A 883 -51.92 -5.34 -0.90
CA LYS A 883 -52.70 -4.58 -1.88
C LYS A 883 -51.82 -3.74 -2.81
N ASP A 884 -50.50 -3.93 -2.77
CA ASP A 884 -49.56 -3.11 -3.55
C ASP A 884 -49.87 -3.21 -5.06
N PRO A 885 -49.78 -2.10 -5.82
CA PRO A 885 -49.96 -2.15 -7.27
C PRO A 885 -48.99 -3.11 -7.96
N CYS A 886 -47.77 -3.27 -7.43
CA CYS A 886 -46.76 -4.16 -7.98
C CYS A 886 -47.01 -5.62 -7.57
N VAL A 887 -47.13 -6.50 -8.57
CA VAL A 887 -47.30 -7.95 -8.36
C VAL A 887 -46.15 -8.55 -7.56
N SER A 888 -44.91 -8.11 -7.79
CA SER A 888 -43.73 -8.63 -7.08
C SER A 888 -43.81 -8.42 -5.57
N VAL A 889 -44.34 -7.27 -5.12
CA VAL A 889 -44.54 -6.96 -3.70
C VAL A 889 -45.61 -7.88 -3.10
N ARG A 890 -46.74 -8.05 -3.81
CA ARG A 890 -47.81 -8.96 -3.36
C ARG A 890 -47.35 -10.42 -3.30
N ARG A 891 -46.54 -10.86 -4.27
CA ARG A 891 -45.92 -12.19 -4.27
C ARG A 891 -44.97 -12.39 -3.09
N ALA A 892 -44.16 -11.38 -2.78
CA ALA A 892 -43.27 -11.40 -1.61
C ALA A 892 -44.07 -11.48 -0.30
N MET A 893 -45.16 -10.71 -0.18
CA MET A 893 -46.09 -10.81 0.94
C MET A 893 -46.69 -12.22 1.08
N ALA A 894 -47.17 -12.79 -0.03
CA ALA A 894 -47.72 -14.15 -0.07
C ALA A 894 -46.73 -15.21 0.42
N SER A 895 -45.47 -15.13 -0.01
CA SER A 895 -44.42 -16.05 0.46
C SER A 895 -44.08 -15.87 1.93
N SER A 896 -44.21 -14.66 2.49
CA SER A 896 -43.81 -14.36 3.88
C SER A 896 -44.87 -14.69 4.93
N VAL A 897 -46.17 -14.74 4.58
CA VAL A 897 -47.25 -14.79 5.57
C VAL A 897 -47.25 -16.04 6.45
N GLY A 898 -46.65 -17.14 5.97
CA GLY A 898 -46.49 -18.36 6.76
C GLY A 898 -45.73 -18.09 8.07
N LEU A 899 -44.71 -17.23 8.03
CA LEU A 899 -43.97 -16.80 9.23
C LEU A 899 -44.89 -16.06 10.22
N GLY A 900 -45.83 -15.27 9.70
CA GLY A 900 -46.83 -14.60 10.52
C GLY A 900 -47.79 -15.58 11.22
N VAL A 901 -48.24 -16.62 10.51
CA VAL A 901 -49.10 -17.67 11.10
C VAL A 901 -48.37 -18.40 12.23
N ASN A 902 -47.11 -18.76 12.00
CA ASN A 902 -46.26 -19.40 13.01
C ASN A 902 -46.10 -18.49 14.24
N LEU A 903 -45.77 -17.20 14.04
CA LEU A 903 -45.60 -16.23 15.13
C LEU A 903 -46.87 -16.00 15.96
N MET A 904 -48.03 -15.95 15.30
CA MET A 904 -49.29 -15.62 15.97
C MET A 904 -49.99 -16.85 16.60
N GLY A 905 -49.58 -18.05 16.20
CA GLY A 905 -50.19 -19.31 16.61
C GLY A 905 -51.68 -19.40 16.28
N ARG A 906 -52.34 -20.43 16.83
CA ARG A 906 -53.78 -20.65 16.63
C ARG A 906 -54.64 -19.57 17.28
N THR A 907 -54.19 -19.02 18.40
CA THR A 907 -54.97 -18.09 19.23
C THR A 907 -55.07 -16.70 18.63
N ARG A 908 -53.99 -16.17 18.01
CA ARG A 908 -53.95 -14.80 17.46
C ARG A 908 -53.92 -14.78 15.93
N GLY A 909 -53.78 -15.94 15.28
CA GLY A 909 -53.68 -16.04 13.82
C GLY A 909 -54.90 -15.49 13.07
N GLY A 910 -56.08 -15.41 13.70
CA GLY A 910 -57.26 -14.75 13.10
C GLY A 910 -57.02 -13.29 12.66
N GLN A 911 -56.04 -12.60 13.26
CA GLN A 911 -55.65 -11.25 12.83
C GLN A 911 -55.07 -11.19 11.41
N LEU A 912 -54.58 -12.31 10.87
CA LEU A 912 -54.04 -12.40 9.51
C LEU A 912 -55.10 -12.75 8.46
N LEU A 913 -56.32 -13.08 8.88
CA LEU A 913 -57.39 -13.53 7.98
C LEU A 913 -57.63 -12.54 6.83
N SER A 914 -57.67 -11.24 7.13
CA SER A 914 -57.85 -10.21 6.10
C SER A 914 -56.72 -10.22 5.06
N THR A 915 -55.47 -10.37 5.48
CA THR A 915 -54.31 -10.44 4.60
C THR A 915 -54.32 -11.72 3.77
N VAL A 916 -54.65 -12.87 4.38
CA VAL A 916 -54.73 -14.16 3.68
C VAL A 916 -55.84 -14.13 2.64
N SER A 917 -57.05 -13.70 3.00
CA SER A 917 -58.18 -13.61 2.06
C SER A 917 -57.87 -12.67 0.89
N GLN A 918 -57.22 -11.52 1.16
CA GLN A 918 -56.79 -10.59 0.11
C GLN A 918 -55.83 -11.25 -0.90
N LEU A 919 -54.86 -12.03 -0.44
CA LEU A 919 -53.86 -12.69 -1.30
C LEU A 919 -54.42 -13.94 -2.01
N MET A 920 -55.34 -14.66 -1.37
CA MET A 920 -56.04 -15.80 -2.00
C MET A 920 -56.95 -15.37 -3.15
N MET A 921 -57.50 -14.16 -3.06
CA MET A 921 -58.33 -13.56 -4.11
C MET A 921 -57.51 -12.68 -5.08
N ASP A 922 -56.17 -12.78 -5.08
CA ASP A 922 -55.35 -12.00 -5.99
C ASP A 922 -55.65 -12.36 -7.46
N LYS A 923 -55.52 -11.38 -8.34
CA LYS A 923 -55.71 -11.59 -9.79
C LYS A 923 -54.59 -12.45 -10.36
N ASP A 924 -53.37 -12.29 -9.84
CA ASP A 924 -52.20 -13.01 -10.30
C ASP A 924 -52.17 -14.44 -9.73
N MET A 925 -52.02 -15.43 -10.62
CA MET A 925 -52.02 -16.84 -10.25
C MET A 925 -50.82 -17.22 -9.37
N LEU A 926 -49.65 -16.62 -9.59
CA LEU A 926 -48.43 -16.92 -8.83
C LEU A 926 -48.52 -16.37 -7.41
N VAL A 927 -49.21 -15.23 -7.21
CA VAL A 927 -49.54 -14.76 -5.85
C VAL A 927 -50.37 -15.81 -5.13
N ARG A 928 -51.45 -16.29 -5.76
CA ARG A 928 -52.34 -17.34 -5.20
C ARG A 928 -51.62 -18.66 -4.95
N GLN A 929 -50.68 -19.05 -5.81
CA GLN A 929 -49.87 -20.24 -5.60
C GLN A 929 -48.94 -20.08 -4.40
N ASN A 930 -48.18 -18.97 -4.34
CA ASN A 930 -47.21 -18.71 -3.26
C ASN A 930 -47.88 -18.69 -1.87
N ILE A 931 -49.09 -18.11 -1.76
CA ILE A 931 -49.82 -18.09 -0.48
C ILE A 931 -50.26 -19.50 -0.05
N VAL A 932 -50.69 -20.35 -0.98
CA VAL A 932 -51.06 -21.74 -0.68
C VAL A 932 -49.83 -22.54 -0.25
N GLU A 933 -48.70 -22.37 -0.93
CA GLU A 933 -47.42 -22.99 -0.56
C GLU A 933 -46.96 -22.53 0.84
N ALA A 934 -47.00 -21.21 1.10
CA ALA A 934 -46.59 -20.66 2.40
C ALA A 934 -47.48 -21.17 3.56
N LEU A 935 -48.80 -21.21 3.39
CA LEU A 935 -49.71 -21.69 4.43
C LEU A 935 -49.64 -23.22 4.61
N SER A 936 -49.48 -23.98 3.52
CA SER A 936 -49.37 -25.44 3.61
C SER A 936 -48.12 -25.87 4.37
N SER A 937 -47.02 -25.11 4.28
CA SER A 937 -45.81 -25.34 5.09
C SER A 937 -46.01 -25.16 6.59
N GLN A 938 -47.08 -24.49 7.02
CA GLN A 938 -47.40 -24.18 8.43
C GLN A 938 -48.73 -24.79 8.88
N CYS A 939 -49.17 -25.89 8.26
CA CYS A 939 -50.50 -26.47 8.47
C CYS A 939 -50.85 -26.79 9.94
N ALA A 940 -49.86 -27.13 10.76
CA ALA A 940 -50.05 -27.44 12.18
C ALA A 940 -50.49 -26.22 13.01
N CYS A 941 -50.12 -25.01 12.60
CA CYS A 941 -50.35 -23.76 13.32
C CYS A 941 -51.55 -22.95 12.76
N LEU A 942 -52.25 -23.44 11.73
CA LEU A 942 -53.34 -22.71 11.09
C LEU A 942 -54.57 -22.60 12.02
N PRO A 943 -55.11 -21.38 12.22
CA PRO A 943 -56.44 -21.21 12.80
C PRO A 943 -57.53 -21.84 11.91
N ASP A 944 -58.65 -22.26 12.51
CA ASP A 944 -59.77 -22.89 11.80
C ASP A 944 -60.32 -22.01 10.67
N ASP A 945 -60.43 -20.70 10.91
CA ASP A 945 -60.91 -19.72 9.91
C ASP A 945 -60.00 -19.67 8.68
N ILE A 946 -58.68 -19.62 8.87
CA ILE A 946 -57.70 -19.60 7.78
C ILE A 946 -57.69 -20.95 7.06
N THR A 947 -57.84 -22.06 7.79
CA THR A 947 -57.95 -23.41 7.23
C THR A 947 -59.13 -23.52 6.28
N SER A 948 -60.30 -22.98 6.67
CA SER A 948 -61.49 -22.99 5.82
C SER A 948 -61.29 -22.24 4.49
N VAL A 949 -60.64 -21.07 4.55
CA VAL A 949 -60.30 -20.25 3.37
C VAL A 949 -59.30 -20.96 2.48
N LEU A 950 -58.29 -21.61 3.06
CA LEU A 950 -57.27 -22.36 2.33
C LEU A 950 -57.89 -23.54 1.57
N VAL A 951 -58.72 -24.36 2.23
CA VAL A 951 -59.39 -25.52 1.60
C VAL A 951 -60.26 -25.07 0.42
N SER A 952 -61.09 -24.04 0.61
CA SER A 952 -61.93 -23.49 -0.47
C SER A 952 -61.09 -22.96 -1.66
N SER A 953 -59.93 -22.35 -1.38
CA SER A 953 -59.04 -21.81 -2.40
C SER A 953 -58.32 -22.91 -3.16
N ILE A 954 -57.85 -23.97 -2.48
CA ILE A 954 -57.24 -25.15 -3.11
C ILE A 954 -58.24 -25.84 -4.04
N GLU A 955 -59.49 -26.02 -3.61
CA GLU A 955 -60.54 -26.59 -4.47
C GLU A 955 -60.80 -25.75 -5.73
N THR A 956 -60.67 -24.43 -5.62
CA THR A 956 -60.86 -23.51 -6.75
C THR A 956 -59.68 -23.56 -7.71
N LEU A 957 -58.45 -23.60 -7.19
CA LEU A 957 -57.22 -23.74 -7.97
C LEU A 957 -57.09 -25.13 -8.62
N ALA A 958 -57.63 -26.18 -8.02
CA ALA A 958 -57.63 -27.52 -8.62
C ALA A 958 -58.67 -27.69 -9.76
N LYS A 959 -59.66 -26.80 -9.84
CA LYS A 959 -60.75 -26.84 -10.83
C LYS A 959 -60.49 -25.95 -12.06
N GLY A 960 -59.55 -25.01 -11.99
CA GLY A 960 -59.18 -24.08 -13.07
C GLY A 960 -57.77 -24.34 -13.56
#